data_AF-A0A354U9R7-F1
#
_entry.id   AF-A0A354U9R7-F1
#
_cell.length_a   1.000
_cell.length_b   1.000
_cell.length_c   1.000
_cell.angle_alpha   90.00
_cell.angle_beta   90.00
_cell.angle_gamma   90.00
#
_symmetry.space_group_name_H-M   'P 1'
#
loop_
_entity.id
_entity.type
_entity.pdbx_description
1 polymer ?
#
loop_
_entity_poly.entity_id
_entity_poly.type
_entity_poly.pdbx_seq_one_letter_code
_entity_poly.pdbx_strand_id
1 'polypeptide(L)'
;MKKSLSALFLLSCAVLFGAVSDWSGYRLFEDGFTLRTPGNENFGGFQFFPESRKNSAKISFENGKMTIDTREFFREAKAGEEVTLRLPVGKFTPDRKARLSVEMSASPNAEFEFYFEGRDIVNGKDNHYWRAKRCLAGETSQVFEYEEILPASLKELHLRLTFRKAAVFTLGAYDFTEVREAAVDSEKENVVNGGAERGLYGVAYSDMKTLGSHKDGTSLFFNIPRSGALKVETDSTTAHSGKRSFKVTTPANSVNQLYMFPVPVRLNKPISLSAWMKAEKPTNVTVGLFPCNGSIYAKTFTVGTVWKKYTLNVPAYGKTFSNVDIVGNPGYAYGDAYGLIFPRFDFPENATVWIDDISSKLSENAEFRDLSSVWISGTLDRDSSCYYPEDTITANLKLESAGKTAETELSWRIEDAFGKRIASSPAELVTLPAEKSVSFKAPENRRGWMTLYVTAKTGDRVDEHVLPFGVIDHPGPMVRRFGINVDDPLAHNANVAIALMKEFRLGAARVWNTRGHGFEGVGLFHDAGIYTLFCLDNVLSGKEAFFLPKDYSAWKKFLLEKAGKVKGKVDAYEILNEPNIWSGRSANPDPERLEVTDIDSIARCTLETAEVLRKIDPNAKIAGADPCGTNVSWIESLISKPGVAAALDIISEHPYRQLP
;
A
#
# COMPACT_ATOMS: atom_id res chain seq x y z
N MET A 1 26.20 -20.75 -15.57
CA MET A 1 27.42 -20.14 -16.15
C MET A 1 27.85 -18.97 -15.29
N LYS A 2 29.08 -19.04 -14.77
CA LYS A 2 29.73 -18.01 -13.95
C LYS A 2 29.83 -16.72 -14.77
N LYS A 3 29.04 -15.68 -14.47
CA LYS A 3 29.26 -14.34 -15.02
C LYS A 3 30.44 -13.73 -14.26
N SER A 4 31.49 -13.41 -15.00
CA SER A 4 32.77 -12.96 -14.45
C SER A 4 32.59 -11.64 -13.72
N LEU A 5 33.13 -11.60 -12.50
CA LEU A 5 33.75 -10.40 -11.94
C LEU A 5 34.71 -9.86 -13.00
N SER A 6 34.43 -8.67 -13.54
CA SER A 6 35.40 -7.95 -14.35
C SER A 6 35.25 -6.46 -14.07
N ALA A 7 36.27 -5.92 -13.41
CA ALA A 7 36.62 -4.52 -13.17
C ALA A 7 35.64 -3.67 -12.34
N LEU A 8 35.87 -3.70 -11.01
CA LEU A 8 35.67 -2.56 -10.11
C LEU A 8 36.43 -1.34 -10.67
N PHE A 9 35.73 -0.27 -11.06
CA PHE A 9 36.32 1.05 -11.16
C PHE A 9 36.17 1.72 -9.79
N LEU A 10 37.25 1.73 -9.00
CA LEU A 10 37.39 2.59 -7.83
C LEU A 10 37.63 4.02 -8.33
N LEU A 11 36.56 4.81 -8.49
CA LEU A 11 36.69 6.28 -8.54
C LEU A 11 36.84 6.79 -7.10
N SER A 12 38.03 6.64 -6.52
CA SER A 12 38.39 7.37 -5.30
C SER A 12 38.82 8.79 -5.69
N CYS A 13 37.85 9.70 -5.79
CA CYS A 13 38.12 11.13 -5.82
C CYS A 13 37.27 11.79 -4.73
N ALA A 14 37.93 12.25 -3.68
CA ALA A 14 37.34 13.17 -2.71
C ALA A 14 37.14 14.52 -3.40
N VAL A 15 36.04 14.69 -4.12
CA VAL A 15 35.68 15.96 -4.73
C VAL A 15 34.40 16.50 -4.08
N LEU A 16 34.42 17.79 -3.74
CA LEU A 16 33.38 18.53 -3.02
C LEU A 16 32.07 18.77 -3.82
N PHE A 17 31.83 18.02 -4.90
CA PHE A 17 30.67 18.25 -5.77
C PHE A 17 29.58 17.23 -5.50
N GLY A 18 28.48 17.69 -4.87
CA GLY A 18 27.29 16.89 -4.63
C GLY A 18 26.07 17.28 -5.45
N ALA A 19 26.19 18.33 -6.25
CA ALA A 19 25.10 18.87 -7.06
C ALA A 19 25.66 19.50 -8.34
N VAL A 20 24.88 19.43 -9.42
CA VAL A 20 25.13 20.16 -10.66
C VAL A 20 23.86 20.92 -11.00
N SER A 21 23.98 22.24 -11.16
CA SER A 21 22.90 23.10 -11.66
C SER A 21 23.06 23.44 -13.14
N ASP A 22 24.26 23.25 -13.71
CA ASP A 22 24.61 23.58 -15.09
C ASP A 22 25.72 22.65 -15.61
N TRP A 23 25.48 22.00 -16.75
CA TRP A 23 26.42 21.09 -17.41
C TRP A 23 27.41 21.78 -18.37
N SER A 24 27.43 23.10 -18.44
CA SER A 24 28.32 23.86 -19.33
C SER A 24 29.80 23.55 -19.06
N GLY A 25 30.54 23.17 -20.10
CA GLY A 25 31.96 22.86 -20.05
C GLY A 25 32.30 21.43 -19.57
N TYR A 26 31.32 20.62 -19.19
CA TYR A 26 31.53 19.19 -18.98
C TYR A 26 31.80 18.49 -20.31
N ARG A 27 32.55 17.38 -20.26
CA ARG A 27 32.88 16.60 -21.45
C ARG A 27 33.15 15.14 -21.14
N LEU A 28 32.96 14.28 -22.13
CA LEU A 28 33.50 12.92 -22.10
C LEU A 28 35.00 12.95 -22.40
N PHE A 29 35.75 12.12 -21.68
CA PHE A 29 37.15 11.83 -22.00
C PHE A 29 37.25 10.96 -23.27
N GLU A 30 38.45 10.88 -23.86
CA GLU A 30 38.71 10.15 -25.11
C GLU A 30 38.35 8.65 -25.04
N ASP A 31 38.27 8.11 -23.82
CA ASP A 31 37.91 6.73 -23.54
C ASP A 31 36.42 6.40 -23.82
N GLY A 32 35.59 7.44 -23.96
CA GLY A 32 34.16 7.38 -24.24
C GLY A 32 33.29 6.99 -23.05
N PHE A 33 33.84 6.92 -21.83
CA PHE A 33 33.11 6.56 -20.61
C PHE A 33 33.33 7.53 -19.45
N THR A 34 34.50 8.15 -19.31
CA THR A 34 34.81 9.01 -18.17
C THR A 34 34.22 10.41 -18.38
N LEU A 35 33.44 10.90 -17.42
CA LEU A 35 32.88 12.24 -17.42
C LEU A 35 33.83 13.19 -16.67
N ARG A 36 34.21 14.30 -17.32
CA ARG A 36 35.14 15.31 -16.79
C ARG A 36 34.43 16.64 -16.53
N THR A 37 34.82 17.32 -15.46
CA THR A 37 34.41 18.70 -15.17
C THR A 37 35.06 19.70 -16.14
N PRO A 38 34.62 20.97 -16.18
CA PRO A 38 35.31 22.03 -16.93
C PRO A 38 36.79 22.21 -16.53
N GLY A 39 37.13 21.90 -15.27
CA GLY A 39 38.51 21.90 -14.76
C GLY A 39 39.32 20.64 -15.09
N ASN A 40 38.77 19.74 -15.91
CA ASN A 40 39.38 18.46 -16.31
C ASN A 40 39.54 17.42 -15.18
N GLU A 41 38.77 17.54 -14.10
CA GLU A 41 38.74 16.56 -13.01
C GLU A 41 37.79 15.41 -13.33
N ASN A 42 38.07 14.21 -12.81
CA ASN A 42 37.13 13.08 -12.89
C ASN A 42 35.88 13.40 -12.07
N PHE A 43 34.72 13.34 -12.71
CA PHE A 43 33.43 13.62 -12.07
C PHE A 43 32.61 12.35 -11.88
N GLY A 44 32.36 11.64 -12.96
CA GLY A 44 31.54 10.44 -12.98
C GLY A 44 31.83 9.60 -14.21
N GLY A 45 30.91 8.74 -14.60
CA GLY A 45 31.12 7.97 -15.82
C GLY A 45 29.93 7.17 -16.29
N PHE A 46 30.04 6.74 -17.55
CA PHE A 46 29.10 5.88 -18.23
C PHE A 46 29.58 4.44 -18.22
N GLN A 47 28.63 3.51 -18.17
CA GLN A 47 28.86 2.09 -18.42
C GLN A 47 27.86 1.62 -19.46
N PHE A 48 28.36 0.87 -20.44
CA PHE A 48 27.57 0.35 -21.55
C PHE A 48 27.59 -1.17 -21.51
N PHE A 49 26.42 -1.80 -21.60
CA PHE A 49 26.32 -3.24 -21.73
C PHE A 49 25.48 -3.62 -22.96
N PRO A 50 26.05 -4.33 -23.94
CA PRO A 50 27.46 -4.72 -24.05
C PRO A 50 28.38 -3.50 -24.35
N GLU A 51 29.61 -3.53 -23.84
CA GLU A 51 30.58 -2.44 -24.02
C GLU A 51 30.94 -2.20 -25.50
N SER A 52 30.90 -3.26 -26.33
CA SER A 52 31.16 -3.19 -27.77
C SER A 52 30.26 -2.21 -28.52
N ARG A 53 29.13 -1.81 -27.94
CA ARG A 53 28.18 -0.87 -28.53
C ARG A 53 28.29 0.56 -27.99
N LYS A 54 29.28 0.88 -27.16
CA LYS A 54 29.41 2.21 -26.52
C LYS A 54 29.32 3.38 -27.51
N ASN A 55 29.94 3.25 -28.69
CA ASN A 55 29.93 4.29 -29.73
C ASN A 55 28.56 4.48 -30.42
N SER A 56 27.57 3.64 -30.12
CA SER A 56 26.19 3.78 -30.58
C SER A 56 25.38 4.72 -29.69
N ALA A 57 25.79 4.99 -28.47
CA ALA A 57 25.19 6.03 -27.64
C ALA A 57 25.93 7.35 -27.89
N LYS A 58 25.19 8.45 -28.07
CA LYS A 58 25.79 9.79 -28.23
C LYS A 58 25.51 10.63 -27.00
N ILE A 59 26.57 11.18 -26.42
CA ILE A 59 26.48 12.10 -25.28
C ILE A 59 26.95 13.48 -25.73
N SER A 60 26.16 14.51 -25.47
CA SER A 60 26.51 15.91 -25.73
C SER A 60 26.14 16.81 -24.56
N PHE A 61 26.73 18.00 -24.53
CA PHE A 61 26.52 19.01 -23.49
C PHE A 61 26.19 20.33 -24.18
N GLU A 62 24.94 20.76 -24.08
CA GLU A 62 24.42 21.93 -24.80
C GLU A 62 23.45 22.71 -23.91
N ASN A 63 23.50 24.04 -23.96
CA ASN A 63 22.60 24.93 -23.21
C ASN A 63 22.51 24.59 -21.70
N GLY A 64 23.64 24.21 -21.11
CA GLY A 64 23.73 23.81 -19.71
C GLY A 64 23.06 22.49 -19.35
N LYS A 65 22.70 21.67 -20.34
CA LYS A 65 22.10 20.35 -20.17
C LYS A 65 22.99 19.26 -20.78
N MET A 66 22.87 18.04 -20.25
CA MET A 66 23.49 16.85 -20.83
C MET A 66 22.44 16.06 -21.61
N THR A 67 22.74 15.73 -22.87
CA THR A 67 21.88 14.91 -23.72
C THR A 67 22.50 13.53 -23.89
N ILE A 68 21.69 12.48 -23.71
CA ILE A 68 22.04 11.07 -23.84
C ILE A 68 21.11 10.46 -24.91
N ASP A 69 21.59 10.31 -26.13
CA ASP A 69 20.86 9.67 -27.22
C ASP A 69 21.19 8.17 -27.26
N THR A 70 20.22 7.35 -26.84
CA THR A 70 20.33 5.89 -26.78
C THR A 70 19.60 5.19 -27.91
N ARG A 71 19.00 5.92 -28.86
CA ARG A 71 18.15 5.32 -29.91
C ARG A 71 18.90 4.30 -30.75
N GLU A 72 20.13 4.61 -31.13
CA GLU A 72 20.96 3.69 -31.90
C GLU A 72 21.46 2.52 -31.06
N PHE A 73 21.78 2.76 -29.79
CA PHE A 73 22.15 1.71 -28.85
C PHE A 73 21.02 0.68 -28.66
N PHE A 74 19.74 1.10 -28.65
CA PHE A 74 18.61 0.19 -28.47
C PHE A 74 17.82 -0.13 -29.75
N ARG A 75 18.37 0.14 -30.94
CA ARG A 75 17.69 -0.10 -32.23
C ARG A 75 17.14 -1.53 -32.38
N GLU A 76 17.90 -2.53 -31.93
CA GLU A 76 17.52 -3.97 -31.96
C GLU A 76 17.13 -4.53 -30.58
N ALA A 77 16.90 -3.65 -29.58
CA ALA A 77 16.67 -3.92 -28.16
C ALA A 77 16.78 -5.39 -27.71
N LYS A 78 17.94 -5.79 -27.17
CA LYS A 78 18.16 -7.16 -26.67
C LYS A 78 18.05 -7.21 -25.15
N ALA A 79 17.60 -8.36 -24.64
CA ALA A 79 17.46 -8.55 -23.20
C ALA A 79 18.81 -8.39 -22.48
N GLY A 80 18.83 -7.56 -21.44
CA GLY A 80 20.01 -7.27 -20.63
C GLY A 80 20.85 -6.08 -21.09
N GLU A 81 20.56 -5.46 -22.24
CA GLU A 81 21.26 -4.24 -22.68
C GLU A 81 20.94 -3.04 -21.75
N GLU A 82 21.96 -2.23 -21.44
CA GLU A 82 21.80 -1.03 -20.61
C GLU A 82 22.86 0.03 -20.89
N VAL A 83 22.47 1.30 -20.72
CA VAL A 83 23.37 2.44 -20.59
C VAL A 83 23.20 2.97 -19.17
N THR A 84 24.29 3.01 -18.40
CA THR A 84 24.28 3.48 -17.01
C THR A 84 25.13 4.74 -16.89
N LEU A 85 24.62 5.74 -16.19
CA LEU A 85 25.36 6.94 -15.78
C LEU A 85 25.52 6.92 -14.27
N ARG A 86 26.74 7.12 -13.78
CA ARG A 86 27.05 7.30 -12.35
C ARG A 86 27.58 8.70 -12.10
N LEU A 87 26.94 9.40 -11.17
CA LEU A 87 27.29 10.73 -10.73
C LEU A 87 27.66 10.72 -9.25
N PRO A 88 28.66 11.50 -8.84
CA PRO A 88 29.10 11.56 -7.46
C PRO A 88 28.02 12.23 -6.60
N VAL A 89 27.88 11.75 -5.38
CA VAL A 89 27.11 12.43 -4.34
C VAL A 89 28.10 13.12 -3.40
N GLY A 90 27.69 14.27 -2.88
CA GLY A 90 28.49 15.04 -1.92
C GLY A 90 28.63 14.32 -0.59
N LYS A 91 29.08 15.05 0.44
CA LYS A 91 29.12 14.50 1.80
C LYS A 91 27.70 14.08 2.23
N PHE A 92 27.60 12.89 2.78
CA PHE A 92 26.37 12.35 3.36
C PHE A 92 26.66 11.80 4.76
N THR A 93 25.60 11.73 5.57
CA THR A 93 25.62 11.15 6.91
C THR A 93 24.88 9.80 6.88
N PRO A 94 25.56 8.68 7.16
CA PRO A 94 24.89 7.38 7.35
C PRO A 94 23.77 7.45 8.39
N ASP A 95 22.77 6.57 8.28
CA ASP A 95 21.61 6.50 9.18
C ASP A 95 20.71 7.77 9.18
N ARG A 96 20.89 8.65 8.18
CA ARG A 96 20.01 9.79 7.93
C ARG A 96 19.20 9.60 6.67
N LYS A 97 18.01 10.21 6.65
CA LYS A 97 17.20 10.33 5.45
C LYS A 97 17.84 11.33 4.50
N ALA A 98 17.96 10.95 3.24
CA ALA A 98 18.51 11.78 2.19
C ALA A 98 17.60 11.75 0.96
N ARG A 99 17.71 12.79 0.13
CA ARG A 99 16.99 12.95 -1.13
C ARG A 99 17.99 13.16 -2.25
N LEU A 100 17.82 12.38 -3.32
CA LEU A 100 18.42 12.66 -4.62
C LEU A 100 17.34 13.25 -5.53
N SER A 101 17.71 14.22 -6.35
CA SER A 101 16.85 14.76 -7.39
C SER A 101 17.57 14.84 -8.73
N VAL A 102 16.82 14.68 -9.82
CA VAL A 102 17.31 14.93 -11.19
C VAL A 102 16.21 15.57 -12.01
N GLU A 103 16.50 16.68 -12.68
CA GLU A 103 15.67 17.25 -13.73
C GLU A 103 15.91 16.45 -15.01
N MET A 104 14.86 15.87 -15.59
CA MET A 104 14.99 15.12 -16.83
C MET A 104 13.75 15.18 -17.73
N SER A 105 13.99 15.14 -19.04
CA SER A 105 12.99 14.85 -20.08
C SER A 105 13.48 13.73 -21.01
N ALA A 106 12.57 13.14 -21.78
CA ALA A 106 12.90 12.16 -22.82
C ALA A 106 12.02 12.32 -24.06
N SER A 107 12.58 12.09 -25.25
CA SER A 107 11.83 12.01 -26.51
C SER A 107 12.22 10.76 -27.31
N PRO A 108 11.27 9.85 -27.63
CA PRO A 108 9.90 9.81 -27.09
C PRO A 108 9.90 9.55 -25.57
N ASN A 109 8.72 9.59 -24.94
CA ASN A 109 8.57 9.24 -23.53
C ASN A 109 9.23 7.88 -23.23
N ALA A 110 10.10 7.83 -22.23
CA ALA A 110 10.89 6.64 -21.94
C ALA A 110 11.16 6.45 -20.45
N GLU A 111 11.19 5.18 -20.05
CA GLU A 111 11.52 4.77 -18.68
C GLU A 111 13.03 4.84 -18.44
N PHE A 112 13.40 5.22 -17.22
CA PHE A 112 14.74 5.07 -16.67
C PHE A 112 14.65 4.58 -15.22
N GLU A 113 15.71 3.96 -14.72
CA GLU A 113 15.83 3.53 -13.33
C GLU A 113 16.76 4.50 -12.59
N PHE A 114 16.25 5.08 -11.51
CA PHE A 114 16.91 6.02 -10.61
C PHE A 114 17.40 5.25 -9.37
N TYR A 115 18.69 5.30 -9.07
CA TYR A 115 19.30 4.58 -7.96
C TYR A 115 19.99 5.49 -6.94
N PHE A 116 19.82 5.18 -5.66
CA PHE A 116 20.88 5.31 -4.66
C PHE A 116 21.79 4.09 -4.84
N GLU A 117 23.05 4.28 -5.22
CA GLU A 117 24.01 3.18 -5.40
C GLU A 117 25.29 3.45 -4.61
N GLY A 118 25.89 2.43 -3.99
CA GLY A 118 27.01 2.65 -3.09
C GLY A 118 27.72 1.39 -2.59
N ARG A 119 28.55 1.57 -1.57
CA ARG A 119 29.27 0.50 -0.87
C ARG A 119 28.92 0.50 0.61
N ASP A 120 28.58 -0.66 1.14
CA ASP A 120 28.14 -0.86 2.52
C ASP A 120 29.01 -1.91 3.21
N ILE A 121 29.56 -1.60 4.39
CA ILE A 121 30.39 -2.55 5.16
C ILE A 121 29.57 -3.21 6.28
N VAL A 122 29.01 -4.37 5.98
CA VAL A 122 28.25 -5.16 6.95
C VAL A 122 29.12 -6.30 7.46
N ASN A 123 29.35 -6.35 8.78
CA ASN A 123 30.19 -7.37 9.43
C ASN A 123 31.59 -7.51 8.80
N GLY A 124 32.19 -6.38 8.42
CA GLY A 124 33.52 -6.33 7.79
C GLY A 124 33.56 -6.74 6.31
N LYS A 125 32.41 -7.10 5.70
CA LYS A 125 32.30 -7.40 4.27
C LYS A 125 31.80 -6.19 3.49
N ASP A 126 32.50 -5.87 2.42
CA ASP A 126 32.17 -4.77 1.53
C ASP A 126 31.15 -5.22 0.47
N ASN A 127 29.89 -4.86 0.70
CA ASN A 127 28.73 -5.23 -0.11
C ASN A 127 28.32 -4.07 -1.03
N HIS A 128 27.83 -4.42 -2.22
CA HIS A 128 27.20 -3.43 -3.11
C HIS A 128 25.83 -3.05 -2.55
N TYR A 129 25.66 -1.77 -2.23
CA TYR A 129 24.38 -1.21 -1.80
C TYR A 129 23.67 -0.59 -3.00
N TRP A 130 22.37 -0.86 -3.12
CA TRP A 130 21.53 -0.11 -4.03
C TRP A 130 20.05 -0.10 -3.60
N ARG A 131 19.37 0.99 -3.93
CA ARG A 131 17.92 1.17 -3.86
C ARG A 131 17.48 1.87 -5.14
N ALA A 132 16.40 1.41 -5.76
CA ALA A 132 16.03 1.80 -7.11
C ALA A 132 14.55 2.18 -7.22
N LYS A 133 14.27 3.22 -7.99
CA LYS A 133 12.93 3.64 -8.40
C LYS A 133 12.89 3.71 -9.93
N ARG A 134 11.81 3.19 -10.53
CA ARG A 134 11.53 3.36 -11.97
C ARG A 134 10.79 4.67 -12.16
N CYS A 135 11.19 5.42 -13.18
CA CYS A 135 10.64 6.72 -13.48
C CYS A 135 10.36 6.81 -14.98
N LEU A 136 9.28 7.48 -15.35
CA LEU A 136 8.91 7.74 -16.74
C LEU A 136 9.19 9.21 -17.07
N ALA A 137 10.16 9.47 -17.95
CA ALA A 137 10.44 10.80 -18.46
C ALA A 137 9.59 11.07 -19.70
N GLY A 138 8.86 12.20 -19.68
CA GLY A 138 8.11 12.70 -20.83
C GLY A 138 8.89 13.76 -21.60
N GLU A 139 8.29 14.29 -22.66
CA GLU A 139 8.89 15.34 -23.49
C GLU A 139 9.14 16.66 -22.72
N THR A 140 8.32 16.93 -21.70
CA THR A 140 8.49 18.10 -20.82
C THR A 140 9.48 17.78 -19.70
N SER A 141 10.40 18.70 -19.43
CA SER A 141 11.34 18.61 -18.31
C SER A 141 10.60 18.55 -16.98
N GLN A 142 10.94 17.59 -16.13
CA GLN A 142 10.40 17.47 -14.78
C GLN A 142 11.47 17.04 -13.78
N VAL A 143 11.31 17.42 -12.53
CA VAL A 143 12.20 17.01 -11.45
C VAL A 143 11.70 15.71 -10.86
N PHE A 144 12.53 14.68 -10.88
CA PHE A 144 12.30 13.41 -10.21
C PHE A 144 13.03 13.43 -8.88
N GLU A 145 12.31 13.09 -7.81
CA GLU A 145 12.88 12.97 -6.47
C GLU A 145 12.79 11.52 -5.97
N TYR A 146 13.84 11.10 -5.28
CA TYR A 146 13.89 9.83 -4.59
C TYR A 146 14.49 10.04 -3.20
N GLU A 147 13.74 9.69 -2.16
CA GLU A 147 14.19 9.74 -0.76
C GLU A 147 14.46 8.35 -0.21
N GLU A 148 15.55 8.18 0.52
CA GLU A 148 15.91 6.93 1.19
C GLU A 148 16.57 7.19 2.54
N ILE A 149 16.46 6.22 3.46
CA ILE A 149 17.29 6.20 4.68
C ILE A 149 18.59 5.46 4.36
N LEU A 150 19.70 6.16 4.50
CA LEU A 150 21.02 5.60 4.22
C LEU A 150 21.40 4.57 5.30
N PRO A 151 21.92 3.38 4.95
CA PRO A 151 22.38 2.42 5.95
C PRO A 151 23.46 3.01 6.86
N ALA A 152 23.44 2.68 8.15
CA ALA A 152 24.46 3.08 9.12
C ALA A 152 25.90 2.71 8.71
N SER A 153 26.04 1.64 7.93
CA SER A 153 27.32 1.09 7.47
C SER A 153 27.73 1.54 6.05
N LEU A 154 26.96 2.45 5.44
CA LEU A 154 27.22 3.00 4.11
C LEU A 154 28.51 3.85 4.10
N LYS A 155 29.39 3.58 3.14
CA LYS A 155 30.69 4.27 2.97
C LYS A 155 30.79 5.13 1.73
N GLU A 156 30.15 4.70 0.65
CA GLU A 156 30.17 5.39 -0.64
C GLU A 156 28.74 5.49 -1.16
N LEU A 157 28.42 6.59 -1.83
CA LEU A 157 27.11 6.84 -2.41
C LEU A 157 27.25 7.59 -3.73
N HIS A 158 26.43 7.20 -4.69
CA HIS A 158 26.33 7.74 -6.04
C HIS A 158 24.85 7.82 -6.44
N LEU A 159 24.55 8.81 -7.27
CA LEU A 159 23.36 8.77 -8.11
C LEU A 159 23.69 7.89 -9.30
N ARG A 160 22.92 6.82 -9.49
CA ARG A 160 22.99 6.00 -10.70
C ARG A 160 21.68 6.14 -11.50
N LEU A 161 21.81 6.41 -12.78
CA LEU A 161 20.69 6.41 -13.73
C LEU A 161 20.93 5.29 -14.74
N THR A 162 19.93 4.43 -14.97
CA THR A 162 20.03 3.33 -15.93
C THR A 162 18.94 3.46 -16.99
N PHE A 163 19.34 3.40 -18.25
CA PHE A 163 18.47 3.49 -19.41
C PHE A 163 18.45 2.14 -20.13
N ARG A 164 17.25 1.66 -20.49
CA ARG A 164 17.01 0.37 -21.18
C ARG A 164 16.12 0.49 -22.41
N LYS A 165 15.86 1.73 -22.86
CA LYS A 165 14.93 2.06 -23.95
C LYS A 165 15.56 3.08 -24.89
N ALA A 166 15.17 3.00 -26.16
CA ALA A 166 15.56 3.94 -27.21
C ALA A 166 14.87 5.29 -26.98
N ALA A 167 15.62 6.32 -26.59
CA ALA A 167 15.15 7.69 -26.50
C ALA A 167 16.32 8.68 -26.48
N VAL A 168 15.99 9.97 -26.59
CA VAL A 168 16.91 11.06 -26.29
C VAL A 168 16.56 11.57 -24.90
N PHE A 169 17.38 11.26 -23.91
CA PHE A 169 17.23 11.76 -22.54
C PHE A 169 17.98 13.08 -22.40
N THR A 170 17.36 14.08 -21.79
CA THR A 170 18.00 15.36 -21.50
C THR A 170 17.99 15.60 -20.00
N LEU A 171 19.17 15.66 -19.39
CA LEU A 171 19.36 15.91 -17.97
C LEU A 171 19.68 17.39 -17.74
N GLY A 172 18.89 18.02 -16.87
CA GLY A 172 19.17 19.33 -16.28
C GLY A 172 19.87 19.18 -14.94
N ALA A 173 19.44 19.94 -13.94
CA ALA A 173 20.08 19.90 -12.62
C ALA A 173 19.96 18.53 -11.93
N TYR A 174 20.96 18.15 -11.13
CA TYR A 174 20.82 17.07 -10.15
C TYR A 174 21.36 17.54 -8.79
N ASP A 175 20.74 17.06 -7.71
CA ASP A 175 21.09 17.46 -6.35
C ASP A 175 21.03 16.29 -5.37
N PHE A 176 21.78 16.43 -4.29
CA PHE A 176 21.71 15.59 -3.11
C PHE A 176 21.51 16.47 -1.87
N THR A 177 20.46 16.19 -1.13
CA THR A 177 20.16 16.89 0.11
C THR A 177 19.94 15.90 1.25
N GLU A 178 20.56 16.16 2.39
CA GLU A 178 20.13 15.52 3.63
C GLU A 178 18.76 16.10 4.00
N VAL A 179 17.77 15.23 4.13
CA VAL A 179 16.43 15.66 4.50
C VAL A 179 16.45 15.96 5.99
N ARG A 180 16.46 17.26 6.32
CA ARG A 180 16.26 17.68 7.70
C ARG A 180 14.86 17.28 8.12
N GLU A 181 14.80 16.26 8.95
CA GLU A 181 13.59 15.87 9.63
C GLU A 181 13.02 17.07 10.40
N ALA A 182 11.75 17.40 10.13
CA ALA A 182 11.03 18.42 10.90
C ALA A 182 11.10 18.06 12.39
N ALA A 183 11.26 19.06 13.26
CA ALA A 183 11.22 18.85 14.70
C ALA A 183 9.93 18.09 15.07
N VAL A 184 10.08 17.06 15.91
CA VAL A 184 8.94 16.34 16.46
C VAL A 184 8.58 17.01 17.77
N ASP A 185 7.33 17.43 17.88
CA ASP A 185 6.75 17.71 19.20
C ASP A 185 6.53 16.37 19.91
N SER A 186 7.44 16.02 20.80
CA SER A 186 7.41 14.78 21.58
C SER A 186 6.24 14.72 22.56
N GLU A 187 5.63 15.87 22.87
CA GLU A 187 4.49 15.98 23.78
C GLU A 187 3.16 15.95 23.04
N LYS A 188 3.17 16.08 21.69
CA LYS A 188 1.95 16.02 20.88
C LYS A 188 1.27 14.67 21.03
N GLU A 189 0.03 14.71 21.50
CA GLU A 189 -0.87 13.56 21.46
C GLU A 189 -1.30 13.30 20.02
N ASN A 190 -0.99 12.10 19.52
CA ASN A 190 -1.39 11.70 18.16
C ASN A 190 -2.70 10.90 18.14
N VAL A 191 -3.15 10.43 19.32
CA VAL A 191 -4.51 9.93 19.56
C VAL A 191 -5.22 10.99 20.39
N VAL A 192 -6.35 11.50 19.92
CA VAL A 192 -6.98 12.69 20.50
C VAL A 192 -8.03 12.31 21.55
N ASN A 193 -7.96 12.94 22.74
CA ASN A 193 -9.05 13.11 23.70
C ASN A 193 -9.69 11.82 24.29
N GLY A 194 -8.98 11.10 25.16
CA GLY A 194 -9.53 10.03 26.00
C GLY A 194 -10.13 8.84 25.25
N GLY A 195 -10.07 8.86 23.91
CA GLY A 195 -10.82 7.97 23.04
C GLY A 195 -12.33 8.24 23.02
N ALA A 196 -13.01 8.06 24.14
CA ALA A 196 -14.45 7.86 24.20
C ALA A 196 -15.31 9.13 24.28
N GLU A 197 -14.74 10.28 24.69
CA GLU A 197 -15.49 11.54 24.80
C GLU A 197 -16.00 12.07 23.47
N ARG A 198 -15.42 11.59 22.38
CA ARG A 198 -15.75 11.97 21.01
C ARG A 198 -16.67 10.97 20.32
N GLY A 199 -17.35 10.12 21.09
CA GLY A 199 -18.11 8.99 20.54
C GLY A 199 -17.14 7.90 20.08
N LEU A 200 -17.30 7.43 18.84
CA LEU A 200 -16.39 6.46 18.22
C LEU A 200 -15.41 7.11 17.21
N TYR A 201 -15.19 8.43 17.33
CA TYR A 201 -14.27 9.15 16.46
C TYR A 201 -12.85 8.58 16.57
N GLY A 202 -12.24 8.28 15.42
CA GLY A 202 -10.88 7.76 15.41
C GLY A 202 -10.77 6.25 15.65
N VAL A 203 -11.88 5.52 15.69
CA VAL A 203 -11.91 4.08 15.96
C VAL A 203 -12.33 3.30 14.72
N ALA A 204 -11.66 2.17 14.47
CA ALA A 204 -12.04 1.23 13.43
C ALA A 204 -11.98 -0.22 13.97
N TYR A 205 -12.94 -1.02 13.56
CA TYR A 205 -12.96 -2.46 13.83
C TYR A 205 -13.77 -3.14 12.72
N SER A 206 -13.55 -4.44 12.57
CA SER A 206 -14.25 -5.22 11.55
C SER A 206 -15.68 -5.52 11.96
N ASP A 207 -16.60 -5.46 10.99
CA ASP A 207 -17.98 -5.92 11.13
C ASP A 207 -18.19 -7.19 10.27
N MET A 208 -18.95 -8.14 10.79
CA MET A 208 -19.32 -9.35 10.05
C MET A 208 -20.28 -9.06 8.90
N LYS A 209 -20.95 -7.90 8.88
CA LYS A 209 -21.72 -7.48 7.70
C LYS A 209 -20.84 -7.40 6.44
N THR A 210 -19.60 -6.94 6.59
CA THR A 210 -18.66 -6.76 5.46
C THR A 210 -17.72 -7.95 5.29
N LEU A 211 -17.19 -8.49 6.40
CA LEU A 211 -16.26 -9.62 6.36
C LEU A 211 -16.95 -10.98 6.19
N GLY A 212 -18.15 -11.14 6.73
CA GLY A 212 -18.85 -12.42 6.73
C GLY A 212 -19.23 -12.86 5.33
N SER A 213 -18.95 -14.13 5.02
CA SER A 213 -19.42 -14.80 3.82
C SER A 213 -20.91 -14.59 3.62
N HIS A 214 -21.31 -14.41 2.35
CA HIS A 214 -22.72 -14.32 1.98
C HIS A 214 -23.55 -15.57 2.36
N LYS A 215 -22.89 -16.71 2.59
CA LYS A 215 -23.53 -18.02 2.80
C LYS A 215 -24.05 -18.21 4.23
N ASP A 216 -23.20 -17.92 5.21
CA ASP A 216 -23.46 -18.21 6.62
C ASP A 216 -23.01 -17.07 7.56
N GLY A 217 -22.55 -15.95 7.00
CA GLY A 217 -22.04 -14.81 7.75
C GLY A 217 -20.71 -15.07 8.45
N THR A 218 -20.01 -16.17 8.15
CA THR A 218 -18.71 -16.50 8.78
C THR A 218 -17.54 -15.98 7.95
N SER A 219 -16.43 -15.63 8.60
CA SER A 219 -15.18 -15.22 7.96
C SER A 219 -14.03 -16.08 8.46
N LEU A 220 -13.10 -16.46 7.58
CA LEU A 220 -11.88 -17.16 7.97
C LEU A 220 -10.84 -16.14 8.44
N PHE A 221 -10.50 -16.17 9.73
CA PHE A 221 -9.44 -15.35 10.30
C PHE A 221 -8.29 -16.25 10.75
N PHE A 222 -7.14 -16.16 10.09
CA PHE A 222 -6.02 -17.11 10.28
C PHE A 222 -6.44 -18.59 10.15
N ASN A 223 -7.29 -18.90 9.17
CA ASN A 223 -7.91 -20.22 8.95
C ASN A 223 -8.85 -20.70 10.07
N ILE A 224 -9.24 -19.83 11.01
CA ILE A 224 -10.21 -20.13 12.05
C ILE A 224 -11.53 -19.43 11.68
N PRO A 225 -12.65 -20.17 11.56
CA PRO A 225 -13.96 -19.57 11.32
C PRO A 225 -14.36 -18.62 12.45
N ARG A 226 -14.80 -17.42 12.08
CA ARG A 226 -15.34 -16.39 12.97
C ARG A 226 -16.74 -16.04 12.53
N SER A 227 -17.67 -15.92 13.47
CA SER A 227 -19.07 -15.55 13.20
C SER A 227 -19.49 -14.28 13.92
N GLY A 228 -18.63 -13.72 14.77
CA GLY A 228 -18.89 -12.50 15.51
C GLY A 228 -17.89 -11.39 15.20
N ALA A 229 -18.25 -10.18 15.62
CA ALA A 229 -17.36 -9.04 15.71
C ALA A 229 -17.39 -8.51 17.13
N LEU A 230 -16.33 -7.81 17.52
CA LEU A 230 -16.31 -7.06 18.76
C LEU A 230 -17.37 -5.94 18.72
N LYS A 231 -17.95 -5.63 19.89
CA LYS A 231 -18.86 -4.50 20.09
C LYS A 231 -18.10 -3.40 20.82
N VAL A 232 -18.03 -2.21 20.24
CA VAL A 232 -17.46 -1.00 20.87
C VAL A 232 -18.58 -0.02 21.16
N GLU A 233 -18.64 0.44 22.40
CA GLU A 233 -19.56 1.48 22.83
C GLU A 233 -18.84 2.45 23.77
N THR A 234 -19.34 3.69 23.89
CA THR A 234 -18.91 4.60 24.96
C THR A 234 -19.72 4.32 26.22
N ASP A 235 -19.07 4.19 27.36
CA ASP A 235 -19.70 3.92 28.66
C ASP A 235 -19.49 5.10 29.61
N SER A 236 -20.58 5.73 30.04
CA SER A 236 -20.57 6.86 30.98
C SER A 236 -20.67 6.45 32.45
N THR A 237 -20.78 5.15 32.75
CA THR A 237 -20.88 4.63 34.12
C THR A 237 -19.55 4.14 34.67
N THR A 238 -18.63 3.77 33.78
CA THR A 238 -17.30 3.27 34.11
C THR A 238 -16.28 4.05 33.29
N ALA A 239 -15.68 5.07 33.88
CA ALA A 239 -14.59 5.84 33.28
C ALA A 239 -13.40 5.91 34.24
N HIS A 240 -12.20 6.06 33.71
CA HIS A 240 -11.00 6.36 34.50
C HIS A 240 -10.84 7.86 34.63
N SER A 241 -10.89 8.58 33.51
CA SER A 241 -10.86 10.03 33.45
C SER A 241 -12.09 10.56 32.70
N GLY A 242 -12.31 11.87 32.76
CA GLY A 242 -13.46 12.50 32.08
C GLY A 242 -14.83 11.96 32.54
N LYS A 243 -15.71 11.76 31.57
CA LYS A 243 -17.10 11.31 31.69
C LYS A 243 -17.35 9.94 31.04
N ARG A 244 -16.48 9.46 30.15
CA ARG A 244 -16.70 8.25 29.33
C ARG A 244 -15.41 7.46 29.10
N SER A 245 -15.53 6.14 29.03
CA SER A 245 -14.50 5.26 28.47
C SER A 245 -15.06 4.42 27.32
N PHE A 246 -14.19 3.75 26.55
CA PHE A 246 -14.63 2.74 25.60
C PHE A 246 -14.89 1.43 26.34
N LYS A 247 -16.06 0.85 26.14
CA LYS A 247 -16.37 -0.52 26.54
C LYS A 247 -16.33 -1.41 25.31
N VAL A 248 -15.45 -2.41 25.37
CA VAL A 248 -15.24 -3.39 24.32
C VAL A 248 -15.72 -4.75 24.82
N THR A 249 -16.73 -5.30 24.17
CA THR A 249 -17.22 -6.65 24.44
C THR A 249 -16.89 -7.55 23.26
N THR A 250 -16.25 -8.68 23.53
CA THR A 250 -15.83 -9.66 22.51
C THR A 250 -16.57 -10.97 22.75
N PRO A 251 -17.67 -11.25 22.03
CA PRO A 251 -18.36 -12.55 22.11
C PRO A 251 -17.47 -13.72 21.65
N ALA A 252 -17.90 -14.96 21.94
CA ALA A 252 -17.28 -16.16 21.39
C ALA A 252 -17.18 -16.10 19.85
N ASN A 253 -16.11 -16.68 19.29
CA ASN A 253 -15.85 -16.75 17.86
C ASN A 253 -15.81 -15.38 17.13
N SER A 254 -15.44 -14.30 17.82
CA SER A 254 -15.40 -12.97 17.22
C SER A 254 -14.06 -12.61 16.58
N VAL A 255 -14.07 -11.78 15.54
CA VAL A 255 -12.92 -10.95 15.18
C VAL A 255 -12.73 -9.91 16.28
N ASN A 256 -11.50 -9.74 16.73
CA ASN A 256 -11.19 -9.20 18.06
C ASN A 256 -10.20 -8.02 18.06
N GLN A 257 -10.05 -7.34 16.93
CA GLN A 257 -9.04 -6.29 16.73
C GLN A 257 -9.69 -4.91 16.67
N LEU A 258 -9.31 -4.05 17.61
CA LEU A 258 -9.70 -2.66 17.64
C LEU A 258 -8.52 -1.79 17.19
N TYR A 259 -8.75 -0.92 16.22
CA TYR A 259 -7.76 -0.01 15.66
C TYR A 259 -8.11 1.44 16.03
N MET A 260 -7.10 2.21 16.38
CA MET A 260 -7.19 3.67 16.45
C MET A 260 -6.71 4.29 15.13
N PHE A 261 -7.02 5.56 14.90
CA PHE A 261 -6.48 6.31 13.78
C PHE A 261 -4.95 6.21 13.70
N PRO A 262 -4.41 6.18 12.48
CA PRO A 262 -2.99 6.03 12.29
C PRO A 262 -2.25 7.24 12.86
N VAL A 263 -1.18 6.96 13.58
CA VAL A 263 -0.29 7.95 14.20
C VAL A 263 1.04 8.00 13.45
N PRO A 264 1.75 9.14 13.44
CA PRO A 264 3.04 9.23 12.78
C PRO A 264 4.08 8.33 13.44
N VAL A 265 4.95 7.75 12.63
CA VAL A 265 6.16 7.02 13.04
C VAL A 265 7.38 7.56 12.32
N ARG A 266 8.55 7.38 12.95
CA ARG A 266 9.84 7.70 12.34
C ARG A 266 10.84 6.60 12.64
N LEU A 267 11.52 6.14 11.60
CA LEU A 267 12.59 5.16 11.73
C LEU A 267 13.66 5.64 12.71
N ASN A 268 14.15 4.72 13.53
CA ASN A 268 15.14 4.94 14.59
C ASN A 268 14.72 5.95 15.68
N LYS A 269 13.44 6.37 15.74
CA LYS A 269 12.91 7.22 16.81
C LYS A 269 12.02 6.44 17.76
N PRO A 270 11.92 6.85 19.03
CA PRO A 270 11.02 6.22 19.98
C PRO A 270 9.57 6.46 19.59
N ILE A 271 8.74 5.47 19.86
CA ILE A 271 7.29 5.59 19.89
C ILE A 271 6.74 4.81 21.07
N SER A 272 5.74 5.37 21.73
CA SER A 272 5.01 4.71 22.79
C SER A 272 3.51 4.69 22.50
N LEU A 273 2.86 3.66 23.02
CA LEU A 273 1.42 3.50 23.08
C LEU A 273 1.04 3.11 24.50
N SER A 274 0.18 3.87 25.14
CA SER A 274 -0.41 3.47 26.42
C SER A 274 -1.91 3.64 26.44
N ALA A 275 -2.54 2.94 27.38
CA ALA A 275 -3.93 3.15 27.75
C ALA A 275 -4.13 2.77 29.22
N TRP A 276 -5.11 3.39 29.86
CA TRP A 276 -5.69 2.87 31.08
C TRP A 276 -6.72 1.81 30.71
N MET A 277 -6.64 0.65 31.36
CA MET A 277 -7.55 -0.45 31.10
C MET A 277 -8.06 -1.08 32.39
N LYS A 278 -9.32 -1.52 32.35
CA LYS A 278 -10.02 -2.30 33.37
C LYS A 278 -10.82 -3.38 32.68
N ALA A 279 -10.91 -4.57 33.23
CA ALA A 279 -11.71 -5.67 32.69
C ALA A 279 -12.78 -6.14 33.68
N GLU A 280 -13.81 -6.81 33.19
CA GLU A 280 -14.84 -7.41 34.05
C GLU A 280 -14.26 -8.56 34.90
N LYS A 281 -13.30 -9.30 34.32
CA LYS A 281 -12.52 -10.37 34.96
C LYS A 281 -11.09 -10.33 34.40
N PRO A 282 -10.09 -10.86 35.12
CA PRO A 282 -8.72 -10.93 34.62
C PRO A 282 -8.65 -11.49 33.18
N THR A 283 -8.03 -10.75 32.27
CA THR A 283 -8.07 -11.04 30.83
C THR A 283 -6.79 -10.56 30.15
N ASN A 284 -6.28 -11.31 29.18
CA ASN A 284 -5.08 -10.95 28.43
C ASN A 284 -5.45 -10.08 27.22
N VAL A 285 -4.98 -8.84 27.20
CA VAL A 285 -5.16 -7.90 26.07
C VAL A 285 -3.81 -7.68 25.40
N THR A 286 -3.74 -7.81 24.08
CA THR A 286 -2.54 -7.46 23.32
C THR A 286 -2.62 -5.99 22.91
N VAL A 287 -1.61 -5.21 23.26
CA VAL A 287 -1.47 -3.82 22.81
C VAL A 287 -0.39 -3.80 21.73
N GLY A 288 -0.65 -3.16 20.59
CA GLY A 288 0.26 -3.19 19.46
C GLY A 288 0.29 -1.94 18.59
N LEU A 289 1.38 -1.81 17.84
CA LEU A 289 1.60 -0.81 16.81
C LEU A 289 1.74 -1.56 15.47
N PHE A 290 0.69 -1.48 14.65
CA PHE A 290 0.51 -2.27 13.42
C PHE A 290 0.66 -1.40 12.18
N PRO A 291 1.79 -1.49 11.43
CA PRO A 291 1.96 -0.69 10.22
C PRO A 291 1.09 -1.17 9.05
N CYS A 292 1.16 -2.48 8.73
CA CYS A 292 0.24 -3.22 7.85
C CYS A 292 0.74 -4.68 7.67
N ASN A 293 0.02 -5.50 6.89
CA ASN A 293 0.49 -6.75 6.25
C ASN A 293 1.37 -7.65 7.12
N GLY A 294 0.84 -8.10 8.25
CA GLY A 294 1.49 -9.11 9.09
C GLY A 294 2.78 -8.64 9.78
N SER A 295 3.02 -7.32 9.85
CA SER A 295 4.08 -6.74 10.67
C SER A 295 3.48 -6.03 11.88
N ILE A 296 4.06 -6.18 13.08
CA ILE A 296 3.57 -5.53 14.31
C ILE A 296 4.66 -5.47 15.38
N TYR A 297 4.65 -4.42 16.20
CA TYR A 297 5.20 -4.42 17.56
C TYR A 297 4.08 -4.67 18.54
N ALA A 298 4.17 -5.68 19.40
CA ALA A 298 3.09 -6.05 20.32
C ALA A 298 3.60 -6.40 21.71
N LYS A 299 2.72 -6.25 22.70
CA LYS A 299 2.92 -6.80 24.04
C LYS A 299 1.58 -7.19 24.65
N THR A 300 1.53 -8.40 25.20
CA THR A 300 0.34 -8.89 25.90
C THR A 300 0.40 -8.52 27.38
N PHE A 301 -0.71 -7.99 27.91
CA PHE A 301 -0.87 -7.65 29.32
C PHE A 301 -2.07 -8.35 29.93
N THR A 302 -1.95 -8.80 31.17
CA THR A 302 -3.11 -9.23 31.97
C THR A 302 -3.79 -8.01 32.59
N VAL A 303 -4.95 -7.66 32.05
CA VAL A 303 -5.83 -6.59 32.52
C VAL A 303 -6.70 -7.11 33.65
N GLY A 304 -6.67 -6.42 34.80
CA GLY A 304 -7.43 -6.78 35.99
C GLY A 304 -8.75 -6.03 36.14
N THR A 305 -9.44 -6.23 37.26
CA THR A 305 -10.75 -5.61 37.55
C THR A 305 -10.69 -4.19 38.10
N VAL A 306 -9.49 -3.63 38.20
CA VAL A 306 -9.23 -2.25 38.62
C VAL A 306 -8.47 -1.54 37.51
N TRP A 307 -8.70 -0.23 37.38
CA TRP A 307 -7.98 0.60 36.42
C TRP A 307 -6.48 0.56 36.67
N LYS A 308 -5.74 0.22 35.63
CA LYS A 308 -4.27 0.31 35.61
C LYS A 308 -3.82 0.81 34.25
N LYS A 309 -2.68 1.51 34.25
CA LYS A 309 -2.01 1.92 33.04
C LYS A 309 -1.15 0.80 32.47
N TYR A 310 -1.23 0.61 31.16
CA TYR A 310 -0.42 -0.34 30.41
C TYR A 310 0.26 0.37 29.24
N THR A 311 1.57 0.13 29.08
CA THR A 311 2.38 0.86 28.11
C THR A 311 3.25 -0.09 27.28
N LEU A 312 3.12 0.01 25.97
CA LEU A 312 4.05 -0.52 24.97
C LEU A 312 5.05 0.59 24.59
N ASN A 313 6.33 0.38 24.89
CA ASN A 313 7.41 1.26 24.49
C ASN A 313 8.25 0.59 23.40
N VAL A 314 8.46 1.30 22.30
CA VAL A 314 9.38 0.95 21.23
C VAL A 314 10.48 2.00 21.21
N PRO A 315 11.65 1.76 21.83
CA PRO A 315 12.71 2.77 21.99
C PRO A 315 13.25 3.32 20.66
N ALA A 316 13.25 2.48 19.62
CA ALA A 316 13.63 2.85 18.27
C ALA A 316 12.81 2.04 17.27
N TYR A 317 11.88 2.71 16.61
CA TYR A 317 11.05 2.09 15.58
C TYR A 317 11.90 1.60 14.40
N GLY A 318 11.64 0.39 13.91
CA GLY A 318 12.47 -0.31 12.92
C GLY A 318 13.58 -1.19 13.51
N LYS A 319 13.66 -1.30 14.85
CA LYS A 319 14.64 -2.15 15.56
C LYS A 319 13.95 -3.28 16.33
N THR A 320 14.75 -4.25 16.75
CA THR A 320 14.31 -5.41 17.53
C THR A 320 14.61 -5.27 19.01
N PHE A 321 13.70 -5.74 19.88
CA PHE A 321 13.82 -5.67 21.33
C PHE A 321 13.37 -6.99 21.96
N SER A 322 13.96 -7.38 23.09
CA SER A 322 13.65 -8.67 23.75
C SER A 322 12.35 -8.67 24.55
N ASN A 323 11.83 -7.50 24.89
CA ASN A 323 10.64 -7.30 25.75
C ASN A 323 9.38 -6.89 24.96
N VAL A 324 9.44 -6.95 23.63
CA VAL A 324 8.36 -6.63 22.71
C VAL A 324 8.27 -7.76 21.69
N ASP A 325 7.07 -8.28 21.48
CA ASP A 325 6.81 -9.28 20.45
C ASP A 325 6.84 -8.60 19.08
N ILE A 326 7.64 -9.13 18.16
CA ILE A 326 7.80 -8.56 16.82
C ILE A 326 7.45 -9.64 15.80
N VAL A 327 6.48 -9.34 14.94
CA VAL A 327 6.15 -10.15 13.77
C VAL A 327 6.50 -9.35 12.53
N GLY A 328 7.01 -10.02 11.50
CA GLY A 328 7.43 -9.39 10.26
C GLY A 328 8.68 -8.52 10.42
N ASN A 329 8.77 -7.46 9.63
CA ASN A 329 9.88 -6.50 9.69
C ASN A 329 9.35 -5.05 9.75
N PRO A 330 8.75 -4.64 10.89
CA PRO A 330 8.33 -3.26 11.09
C PRO A 330 9.50 -2.29 10.86
N GLY A 331 9.21 -1.15 10.25
CA GLY A 331 10.21 -0.22 9.70
C GLY A 331 10.52 -0.44 8.21
N TYR A 332 10.17 -1.60 7.66
CA TYR A 332 10.33 -1.95 6.24
C TYR A 332 9.08 -2.63 5.63
N ALA A 333 7.96 -2.65 6.36
CA ALA A 333 6.67 -3.11 5.87
C ALA A 333 6.07 -2.09 4.89
N TYR A 334 5.12 -2.54 4.06
CA TYR A 334 4.49 -1.71 3.02
C TYR A 334 3.86 -0.41 3.57
N GLY A 335 3.30 -0.47 4.78
CA GLY A 335 2.64 0.64 5.47
C GLY A 335 3.63 1.69 5.98
N ASP A 336 4.89 1.30 6.19
CA ASP A 336 5.92 2.18 6.73
C ASP A 336 6.32 3.27 5.73
N ALA A 337 6.09 3.03 4.43
CA ALA A 337 6.29 4.01 3.36
C ALA A 337 5.44 5.28 3.56
N TYR A 338 4.31 5.17 4.26
CA TYR A 338 3.44 6.31 4.56
C TYR A 338 3.85 7.06 5.84
N GLY A 339 4.83 6.55 6.59
CA GLY A 339 5.24 7.14 7.88
C GLY A 339 4.14 7.11 8.95
N LEU A 340 3.21 6.15 8.83
CA LEU A 340 2.03 6.00 9.69
C LEU A 340 1.95 4.58 10.25
N ILE A 341 1.42 4.45 11.47
CA ILE A 341 1.19 3.17 12.13
C ILE A 341 -0.17 3.18 12.84
N PHE A 342 -0.87 2.06 12.86
CA PHE A 342 -2.14 1.95 13.59
C PHE A 342 -1.89 1.45 15.01
N PRO A 343 -2.24 2.23 16.06
CA PRO A 343 -2.42 1.68 17.39
C PRO A 343 -3.54 0.64 17.37
N ARG A 344 -3.30 -0.51 18.00
CA ARG A 344 -4.18 -1.67 17.93
C ARG A 344 -4.29 -2.36 19.28
N PHE A 345 -5.49 -2.87 19.57
CA PHE A 345 -5.78 -3.69 20.75
C PHE A 345 -6.46 -5.00 20.31
N ASP A 346 -5.95 -6.13 20.78
CA ASP A 346 -6.57 -7.45 20.56
C ASP A 346 -7.11 -8.02 21.86
N PHE A 347 -8.35 -8.49 21.82
CA PHE A 347 -9.08 -9.01 22.98
C PHE A 347 -9.30 -10.52 22.87
N PRO A 348 -9.30 -11.28 23.96
CA PRO A 348 -9.71 -12.67 23.89
C PRO A 348 -11.23 -12.76 23.78
N GLU A 349 -11.71 -13.93 23.38
CA GLU A 349 -13.13 -14.22 23.36
C GLU A 349 -13.74 -14.21 24.76
N ASN A 350 -15.04 -13.90 24.84
CA ASN A 350 -15.84 -13.83 26.07
C ASN A 350 -15.26 -12.87 27.12
N ALA A 351 -14.81 -11.70 26.64
CA ALA A 351 -14.22 -10.64 27.45
C ALA A 351 -14.99 -9.32 27.31
N THR A 352 -15.04 -8.57 28.43
CA THR A 352 -15.46 -7.18 28.47
C THR A 352 -14.33 -6.36 29.09
N VAL A 353 -13.85 -5.36 28.35
CA VAL A 353 -12.73 -4.50 28.74
C VAL A 353 -13.13 -3.04 28.52
N TRP A 354 -12.88 -2.21 29.53
CA TRP A 354 -12.93 -0.76 29.44
C TRP A 354 -11.53 -0.20 29.16
N ILE A 355 -11.45 0.73 28.21
CA ILE A 355 -10.21 1.40 27.79
C ILE A 355 -10.45 2.90 27.84
N ASP A 356 -9.51 3.61 28.44
CA ASP A 356 -9.54 5.05 28.62
C ASP A 356 -8.12 5.64 28.47
N ASP A 357 -8.02 6.95 28.30
CA ASP A 357 -6.76 7.70 28.28
C ASP A 357 -5.72 7.10 27.32
N ILE A 358 -6.15 6.75 26.11
CA ILE A 358 -5.26 6.21 25.08
C ILE A 358 -4.31 7.32 24.62
N SER A 359 -3.00 7.08 24.73
CA SER A 359 -1.96 8.01 24.27
C SER A 359 -0.98 7.32 23.34
N SER A 360 -0.58 8.04 22.29
CA SER A 360 0.55 7.65 21.47
C SER A 360 1.41 8.85 21.08
N LYS A 361 2.71 8.73 21.36
CA LYS A 361 3.70 9.78 21.22
C LYS A 361 4.95 9.26 20.57
N LEU A 362 5.60 10.11 19.79
CA LEU A 362 6.95 9.89 19.26
C LEU A 362 8.02 10.14 20.34
N SER A 363 7.84 9.49 21.48
CA SER A 363 8.70 9.56 22.66
C SER A 363 8.52 8.31 23.51
N GLU A 364 9.44 8.07 24.44
CA GLU A 364 9.29 7.00 25.45
C GLU A 364 8.28 7.36 26.55
N ASN A 365 7.84 8.63 26.59
CA ASN A 365 6.81 9.10 27.50
C ASN A 365 5.44 8.82 26.89
N ALA A 366 4.65 8.00 27.56
CA ALA A 366 3.30 7.65 27.15
C ALA A 366 2.22 8.26 28.06
N GLU A 367 2.52 9.30 28.85
CA GLU A 367 1.51 9.96 29.69
C GLU A 367 0.48 10.71 28.86
N PHE A 368 -0.78 10.27 28.95
CA PHE A 368 -1.91 10.95 28.32
C PHE A 368 -2.12 12.32 28.96
N ARG A 369 -2.35 13.33 28.12
CA ARG A 369 -2.80 14.65 28.53
C ARG A 369 -3.94 15.10 27.63
N ASP A 370 -5.14 15.24 28.17
CA ASP A 370 -6.19 15.94 27.44
C ASP A 370 -5.88 17.43 27.42
N LEU A 371 -5.72 17.97 26.21
CA LEU A 371 -5.50 19.40 25.99
C LEU A 371 -6.78 20.08 25.47
N SER A 372 -7.86 19.34 25.27
CA SER A 372 -9.10 19.85 24.71
C SER A 372 -9.75 20.85 25.66
N SER A 373 -10.35 21.90 25.09
CA SER A 373 -11.29 22.78 25.80
C SER A 373 -12.74 22.34 25.59
N VAL A 374 -13.02 21.75 24.43
CA VAL A 374 -14.34 21.26 24.02
C VAL A 374 -14.21 19.87 23.41
N TRP A 375 -15.06 18.95 23.85
CA TRP A 375 -15.24 17.66 23.22
C TRP A 375 -16.34 17.75 22.18
N ILE A 376 -16.01 17.39 20.95
CA ILE A 376 -16.94 17.36 19.82
C ILE A 376 -17.10 15.89 19.41
N SER A 377 -18.33 15.40 19.43
CA SER A 377 -18.75 14.13 18.82
C SER A 377 -19.82 14.39 17.78
N GLY A 378 -19.92 13.53 16.77
CA GLY A 378 -20.96 13.67 15.76
C GLY A 378 -20.86 12.64 14.66
N THR A 379 -21.92 12.56 13.87
CA THR A 379 -22.01 11.72 12.69
C THR A 379 -22.70 12.50 11.57
N LEU A 380 -22.51 12.03 10.35
CA LEU A 380 -23.33 12.47 9.24
C LEU A 380 -24.73 11.84 9.32
N ASP A 381 -25.66 12.36 8.52
CA ASP A 381 -27.08 12.01 8.47
C ASP A 381 -27.41 10.66 7.82
N ARG A 382 -26.39 9.89 7.46
CA ARG A 382 -26.50 8.55 6.86
C ARG A 382 -25.30 7.69 7.21
N ASP A 383 -25.50 6.38 7.23
CA ASP A 383 -24.45 5.40 7.48
C ASP A 383 -23.43 5.31 6.32
N SER A 384 -23.91 5.52 5.08
CA SER A 384 -23.05 5.65 3.91
C SER A 384 -22.59 7.09 3.78
N SER A 385 -21.30 7.39 3.94
CA SER A 385 -20.77 8.74 3.74
C SER A 385 -20.69 9.16 2.27
N CYS A 386 -21.50 8.56 1.39
CA CYS A 386 -21.59 8.86 -0.04
C CYS A 386 -22.86 9.67 -0.35
N TYR A 387 -22.72 10.72 -1.15
CA TYR A 387 -23.75 11.72 -1.46
C TYR A 387 -23.79 12.04 -2.96
N TYR A 388 -24.91 12.63 -3.39
CA TYR A 388 -25.10 13.15 -4.75
C TYR A 388 -25.12 14.68 -4.78
N PRO A 389 -24.90 15.33 -5.93
CA PRO A 389 -24.61 16.77 -6.04
C PRO A 389 -25.72 17.71 -5.56
N GLU A 390 -26.96 17.23 -5.42
CA GLU A 390 -28.11 17.97 -4.93
C GLU A 390 -28.49 17.65 -3.47
N ASP A 391 -27.83 16.65 -2.88
CA ASP A 391 -28.10 16.22 -1.52
C ASP A 391 -27.84 17.36 -0.54
N THR A 392 -28.72 17.47 0.45
CA THR A 392 -28.38 18.19 1.67
C THR A 392 -27.64 17.22 2.58
N ILE A 393 -26.45 17.62 3.00
CA ILE A 393 -25.62 16.89 3.95
C ILE A 393 -25.79 17.55 5.30
N THR A 394 -26.16 16.77 6.32
CA THR A 394 -26.25 17.25 7.70
C THR A 394 -25.29 16.48 8.61
N ALA A 395 -24.46 17.21 9.35
CA ALA A 395 -23.71 16.65 10.46
C ALA A 395 -24.41 17.00 11.77
N ASN A 396 -24.73 15.98 12.56
CA ASN A 396 -25.32 16.13 13.89
C ASN A 396 -24.21 16.05 14.93
N LEU A 397 -24.08 17.10 15.74
CA LEU A 397 -22.95 17.35 16.61
C LEU A 397 -23.43 17.48 18.06
N LYS A 398 -22.63 16.91 18.96
CA LYS A 398 -22.73 17.14 20.39
C LYS A 398 -21.43 17.75 20.89
N LEU A 399 -21.56 18.90 21.56
CA LEU A 399 -20.47 19.67 22.12
C LEU A 399 -20.57 19.64 23.65
N GLU A 400 -19.48 19.25 24.31
CA GLU A 400 -19.39 19.23 25.76
C GLU A 400 -18.11 19.92 26.23
N SER A 401 -18.15 20.55 27.39
CA SER A 401 -16.95 21.10 28.02
C SER A 401 -16.00 19.99 28.47
N ALA A 402 -14.73 20.12 28.11
CA ALA A 402 -13.63 19.29 28.60
C ALA A 402 -13.11 19.73 30.00
N GLY A 403 -13.73 20.76 30.59
CA GLY A 403 -13.30 21.33 31.85
C GLY A 403 -14.26 22.42 32.34
N LYS A 404 -13.76 23.64 32.47
CA LYS A 404 -14.55 24.80 32.95
C LYS A 404 -15.05 25.71 31.81
N THR A 405 -14.84 25.32 30.55
CA THR A 405 -15.30 26.08 29.38
C THR A 405 -16.82 26.14 29.36
N ALA A 406 -17.39 27.33 29.44
CA ALA A 406 -18.84 27.52 29.36
C ALA A 406 -19.31 27.84 27.93
N GLU A 407 -18.45 28.43 27.11
CA GLU A 407 -18.77 28.88 25.75
C GLU A 407 -17.61 28.64 24.79
N THR A 408 -17.92 28.49 23.50
CA THR A 408 -16.95 28.31 22.42
C THR A 408 -17.43 28.94 21.13
N GLU A 409 -16.51 29.35 20.26
CA GLU A 409 -16.80 29.76 18.88
C GLU A 409 -16.80 28.53 17.97
N LEU A 410 -17.97 28.16 17.45
CA LEU A 410 -18.15 27.05 16.53
C LEU A 410 -18.12 27.54 15.08
N SER A 411 -17.35 26.88 14.23
CA SER A 411 -17.36 27.09 12.78
C SER A 411 -17.12 25.78 12.04
N TRP A 412 -17.37 25.77 10.73
CA TRP A 412 -17.01 24.62 9.90
C TRP A 412 -16.42 25.05 8.55
N ARG A 413 -15.67 24.14 7.94
CA ARG A 413 -15.16 24.26 6.57
C ARG A 413 -15.17 22.92 5.87
N ILE A 414 -15.27 22.94 4.55
CA ILE A 414 -15.16 21.77 3.69
C ILE A 414 -13.92 21.94 2.83
N GLU A 415 -13.12 20.90 2.75
CA GLU A 415 -11.96 20.82 1.86
C GLU A 415 -12.10 19.62 0.93
N ASP A 416 -11.60 19.73 -0.31
CA ASP A 416 -11.46 18.58 -1.20
C ASP A 416 -10.26 17.71 -0.78
N ALA A 417 -10.10 16.56 -1.45
CA ALA A 417 -8.99 15.63 -1.21
C ALA A 417 -7.59 16.26 -1.34
N PHE A 418 -7.45 17.45 -1.93
CA PHE A 418 -6.19 18.17 -2.09
C PHE A 418 -6.02 19.30 -1.06
N GLY A 419 -6.91 19.41 -0.08
CA GLY A 419 -6.90 20.46 0.95
C GLY A 419 -7.41 21.81 0.45
N LYS A 420 -8.02 21.88 -0.74
CA LYS A 420 -8.60 23.13 -1.24
C LYS A 420 -9.95 23.35 -0.57
N ARG A 421 -10.09 24.49 0.10
CA ARG A 421 -11.37 24.92 0.69
C ARG A 421 -12.45 25.10 -0.37
N ILE A 422 -13.59 24.45 -0.15
CA ILE A 422 -14.79 24.50 -1.00
C ILE A 422 -15.84 25.44 -0.40
N ALA A 423 -16.08 25.32 0.91
CA ALA A 423 -17.09 26.10 1.63
C ALA A 423 -16.68 26.27 3.09
N SER A 424 -17.29 27.24 3.78
CA SER A 424 -17.13 27.44 5.22
C SER A 424 -18.27 28.28 5.80
N SER A 425 -18.49 28.18 7.10
CA SER A 425 -19.36 29.08 7.86
C SER A 425 -18.59 30.22 8.52
N PRO A 426 -19.26 31.34 8.87
CA PRO A 426 -18.77 32.20 9.94
C PRO A 426 -18.70 31.44 11.27
N ALA A 427 -17.96 31.99 12.23
CA ALA A 427 -17.98 31.52 13.60
C ALA A 427 -19.25 31.99 14.33
N GLU A 428 -19.86 31.11 15.11
CA GLU A 428 -20.97 31.42 16.01
C GLU A 428 -20.60 31.10 17.46
N LEU A 429 -21.04 31.93 18.41
CA LEU A 429 -20.85 31.65 19.83
C LEU A 429 -21.88 30.60 20.29
N VAL A 430 -21.41 29.57 21.00
CA VAL A 430 -22.23 28.46 21.48
C VAL A 430 -21.98 28.22 22.97
N THR A 431 -23.04 28.21 23.77
CA THR A 431 -23.01 27.83 25.18
C THR A 431 -23.00 26.31 25.32
N LEU A 432 -22.14 25.78 26.21
CA LEU A 432 -21.93 24.34 26.41
C LEU A 432 -22.67 23.82 27.65
N PRO A 433 -23.19 22.58 27.64
CA PRO A 433 -23.21 21.65 26.50
C PRO A 433 -24.24 22.05 25.44
N ALA A 434 -23.99 21.67 24.19
CA ALA A 434 -24.88 21.97 23.07
C ALA A 434 -25.07 20.76 22.14
N GLU A 435 -26.24 20.69 21.54
CA GLU A 435 -26.51 19.88 20.36
C GLU A 435 -26.71 20.83 19.17
N LYS A 436 -26.00 20.56 18.07
CA LYS A 436 -25.98 21.41 16.88
C LYS A 436 -26.09 20.54 15.64
N SER A 437 -26.77 21.03 14.63
CA SER A 437 -26.75 20.44 13.29
C SER A 437 -26.16 21.46 12.33
N VAL A 438 -25.17 21.04 11.55
CA VAL A 438 -24.63 21.85 10.45
C VAL A 438 -25.07 21.21 9.14
N SER A 439 -25.75 21.98 8.29
CA SER A 439 -26.26 21.50 7.01
C SER A 439 -25.69 22.33 5.86
N PHE A 440 -25.33 21.66 4.79
CA PHE A 440 -24.83 22.27 3.56
C PHE A 440 -25.24 21.42 2.36
N LYS A 441 -25.22 22.02 1.18
CA LYS A 441 -25.43 21.28 -0.07
C LYS A 441 -24.15 20.60 -0.50
N ALA A 442 -24.26 19.36 -0.98
CA ALA A 442 -23.18 18.70 -1.68
C ALA A 442 -22.72 19.60 -2.86
N PRO A 443 -21.42 19.70 -3.15
CA PRO A 443 -20.98 20.58 -4.24
C PRO A 443 -21.40 20.05 -5.62
N GLU A 444 -22.16 20.86 -6.37
CA GLU A 444 -22.69 20.50 -7.69
C GLU A 444 -21.61 20.05 -8.69
N ASN A 445 -20.45 20.71 -8.66
CA ASN A 445 -19.37 20.56 -9.64
C ASN A 445 -18.10 19.90 -9.08
N ARG A 446 -18.19 19.16 -7.97
CA ARG A 446 -17.06 18.42 -7.40
C ARG A 446 -17.46 16.98 -7.13
N ARG A 447 -16.53 16.07 -7.41
CA ARG A 447 -16.67 14.64 -7.19
C ARG A 447 -15.48 14.11 -6.41
N GLY A 448 -15.68 12.96 -5.78
CA GLY A 448 -14.68 12.28 -4.99
C GLY A 448 -14.74 12.68 -3.52
N TRP A 449 -13.64 12.36 -2.83
CA TRP A 449 -13.51 12.54 -1.39
C TRP A 449 -13.42 14.01 -0.99
N MET A 450 -14.13 14.34 0.08
CA MET A 450 -14.14 15.63 0.74
C MET A 450 -14.15 15.43 2.25
N THR A 451 -13.80 16.49 2.96
CA THR A 451 -13.69 16.46 4.40
C THR A 451 -14.40 17.66 5.00
N LEU A 452 -15.39 17.42 5.86
CA LEU A 452 -15.97 18.43 6.72
C LEU A 452 -15.14 18.55 8.01
N TYR A 453 -14.60 19.74 8.25
CA TYR A 453 -13.93 20.10 9.49
C TYR A 453 -14.88 20.97 10.32
N VAL A 454 -15.17 20.52 11.53
CA VAL A 454 -15.91 21.27 12.54
C VAL A 454 -14.93 21.72 13.59
N THR A 455 -14.89 23.01 13.86
CA THR A 455 -13.89 23.65 14.72
C THR A 455 -14.58 24.38 15.87
N ALA A 456 -14.21 24.04 17.10
CA ALA A 456 -14.55 24.78 18.31
C ALA A 456 -13.32 25.54 18.80
N LYS A 457 -13.45 26.86 19.01
CA LYS A 457 -12.36 27.73 19.46
C LYS A 457 -12.68 28.35 20.81
N THR A 458 -11.75 28.26 21.76
CA THR A 458 -11.85 28.86 23.09
C THR A 458 -10.54 29.58 23.41
N GLY A 459 -10.55 30.92 23.31
CA GLY A 459 -9.32 31.71 23.36
C GLY A 459 -8.38 31.32 22.21
N ASP A 460 -7.14 30.94 22.53
CA ASP A 460 -6.16 30.46 21.54
C ASP A 460 -6.28 28.96 21.26
N ARG A 461 -7.11 28.22 22.01
CA ARG A 461 -7.28 26.78 21.82
C ARG A 461 -8.25 26.50 20.68
N VAL A 462 -7.88 25.54 19.84
CA VAL A 462 -8.68 25.04 18.71
C VAL A 462 -8.83 23.53 18.84
N ASP A 463 -10.07 23.06 18.94
CA ASP A 463 -10.43 21.65 18.94
C ASP A 463 -11.23 21.33 17.67
N GLU A 464 -10.83 20.28 16.95
CA GLU A 464 -11.37 19.98 15.61
C GLU A 464 -11.92 18.55 15.52
N HIS A 465 -13.06 18.40 14.85
CA HIS A 465 -13.71 17.14 14.51
C HIS A 465 -13.90 17.01 13.01
N VAL A 466 -13.59 15.83 12.48
CA VAL A 466 -13.44 15.59 11.05
C VAL A 466 -14.46 14.55 10.60
N LEU A 467 -15.27 14.88 9.61
CA LEU A 467 -16.28 14.00 9.04
C LEU A 467 -16.01 13.86 7.53
N PRO A 468 -15.41 12.74 7.10
CA PRO A 468 -15.18 12.50 5.69
C PRO A 468 -16.46 12.11 4.96
N PHE A 469 -16.60 12.56 3.72
CA PHE A 469 -17.70 12.17 2.83
C PHE A 469 -17.25 12.17 1.36
N GLY A 470 -17.97 11.46 0.52
CA GLY A 470 -17.77 11.42 -0.92
C GLY A 470 -18.97 12.00 -1.65
N VAL A 471 -18.73 12.70 -2.76
CA VAL A 471 -19.78 13.08 -3.70
C VAL A 471 -19.54 12.36 -5.02
N ILE A 472 -20.54 11.61 -5.48
CA ILE A 472 -20.52 10.91 -6.76
C ILE A 472 -21.73 11.31 -7.60
N ASP A 473 -21.71 11.00 -8.88
CA ASP A 473 -22.93 11.12 -9.70
C ASP A 473 -23.91 10.00 -9.37
N HIS A 474 -25.20 10.24 -9.64
CA HIS A 474 -26.20 9.18 -9.61
C HIS A 474 -25.76 7.97 -10.43
N PRO A 475 -25.95 6.75 -9.92
CA PRO A 475 -25.53 5.55 -10.62
C PRO A 475 -26.31 5.42 -11.94
N GLY A 476 -25.58 5.56 -13.04
CA GLY A 476 -26.05 5.19 -14.38
C GLY A 476 -25.74 3.73 -14.71
N PRO A 477 -25.79 3.33 -15.99
CA PRO A 477 -25.40 1.99 -16.42
C PRO A 477 -23.97 1.64 -15.96
N MET A 478 -23.79 0.39 -15.53
CA MET A 478 -22.47 -0.16 -15.17
C MET A 478 -21.53 -0.16 -16.38
N VAL A 479 -20.25 0.08 -16.14
CA VAL A 479 -19.20 0.16 -17.16
C VAL A 479 -18.31 -1.06 -17.05
N ARG A 480 -18.46 -1.99 -18.01
CA ARG A 480 -17.73 -3.27 -18.03
C ARG A 480 -16.19 -3.13 -18.10
N ARG A 481 -15.68 -1.98 -18.55
CA ARG A 481 -14.23 -1.70 -18.57
C ARG A 481 -13.66 -1.47 -17.17
N PHE A 482 -14.49 -1.05 -16.22
CA PHE A 482 -14.07 -0.85 -14.83
C PHE A 482 -14.50 -2.03 -13.99
N GLY A 483 -13.55 -2.59 -13.26
CA GLY A 483 -13.81 -3.73 -12.42
C GLY A 483 -12.89 -3.78 -11.23
N ILE A 484 -13.20 -4.68 -10.32
CA ILE A 484 -12.43 -4.93 -9.10
C ILE A 484 -12.02 -6.38 -9.03
N ASN A 485 -10.91 -6.62 -8.34
CA ASN A 485 -10.55 -7.96 -7.90
C ASN A 485 -11.37 -8.26 -6.65
N VAL A 486 -12.09 -9.37 -6.63
CA VAL A 486 -12.83 -9.84 -5.47
C VAL A 486 -12.21 -11.14 -5.00
N ASP A 487 -11.85 -11.16 -3.72
CA ASP A 487 -11.29 -12.35 -3.08
C ASP A 487 -12.32 -13.49 -3.08
N ASP A 488 -11.96 -14.63 -2.50
CA ASP A 488 -12.86 -15.75 -2.27
C ASP A 488 -14.22 -15.27 -1.68
N PRO A 489 -15.38 -15.64 -2.25
CA PRO A 489 -16.71 -15.34 -1.72
C PRO A 489 -16.99 -15.87 -0.30
N LEU A 490 -16.15 -16.75 0.25
CA LEU A 490 -16.16 -17.13 1.67
C LEU A 490 -15.32 -16.21 2.56
N ALA A 491 -14.46 -15.38 1.97
CA ALA A 491 -13.62 -14.40 2.67
C ALA A 491 -14.25 -13.00 2.71
N HIS A 492 -15.41 -12.78 2.07
CA HIS A 492 -16.10 -11.51 2.08
C HIS A 492 -17.61 -11.63 1.77
N ASN A 493 -18.37 -10.57 2.05
CA ASN A 493 -19.78 -10.50 1.67
C ASN A 493 -19.98 -10.04 0.21
N ALA A 494 -20.24 -10.98 -0.69
CA ALA A 494 -20.49 -10.68 -2.11
C ALA A 494 -21.65 -9.68 -2.34
N ASN A 495 -22.70 -9.69 -1.52
CA ASN A 495 -23.82 -8.76 -1.67
C ASN A 495 -23.40 -7.30 -1.39
N VAL A 496 -22.51 -7.09 -0.43
CA VAL A 496 -21.96 -5.76 -0.14
C VAL A 496 -21.07 -5.30 -1.30
N ALA A 497 -20.23 -6.20 -1.82
CA ALA A 497 -19.41 -5.90 -3.00
C ALA A 497 -20.27 -5.52 -4.22
N ILE A 498 -21.32 -6.30 -4.51
CA ILE A 498 -22.26 -6.03 -5.62
C ILE A 498 -22.96 -4.68 -5.44
N ALA A 499 -23.41 -4.35 -4.23
CA ALA A 499 -24.03 -3.06 -3.95
C ALA A 499 -23.06 -1.90 -4.22
N LEU A 500 -21.82 -2.01 -3.75
CA LEU A 500 -20.77 -1.03 -4.03
C LEU A 500 -20.46 -0.94 -5.53
N MET A 501 -20.37 -2.06 -6.24
CA MET A 501 -20.14 -2.06 -7.67
C MET A 501 -21.25 -1.35 -8.45
N LYS A 502 -22.52 -1.55 -8.06
CA LYS A 502 -23.65 -0.84 -8.67
C LYS A 502 -23.59 0.66 -8.41
N GLU A 503 -23.29 1.06 -7.17
CA GLU A 503 -23.14 2.45 -6.76
C GLU A 503 -22.06 3.18 -7.56
N PHE A 504 -20.89 2.54 -7.72
CA PHE A 504 -19.74 3.10 -8.45
C PHE A 504 -19.71 2.72 -9.93
N ARG A 505 -20.78 2.11 -10.44
CA ARG A 505 -20.95 1.71 -11.85
C ARG A 505 -19.83 0.79 -12.37
N LEU A 506 -19.27 -0.05 -11.51
CA LEU A 506 -18.26 -1.05 -11.85
C LEU A 506 -18.95 -2.25 -12.50
N GLY A 507 -18.62 -2.55 -13.75
CA GLY A 507 -19.31 -3.55 -14.55
C GLY A 507 -18.60 -4.89 -14.68
N ALA A 508 -17.45 -5.08 -14.03
CA ALA A 508 -16.70 -6.34 -14.07
C ALA A 508 -16.13 -6.73 -12.70
N ALA A 509 -16.10 -8.02 -12.41
CA ALA A 509 -15.43 -8.59 -11.24
C ALA A 509 -14.46 -9.69 -11.69
N ARG A 510 -13.21 -9.62 -11.21
CA ARG A 510 -12.28 -10.74 -11.26
C ARG A 510 -12.42 -11.55 -9.97
N VAL A 511 -13.02 -12.74 -10.05
CA VAL A 511 -13.37 -13.58 -8.89
C VAL A 511 -12.30 -14.64 -8.68
N TRP A 512 -11.68 -14.64 -7.49
CA TRP A 512 -10.66 -15.64 -7.14
C TRP A 512 -11.25 -17.01 -6.81
N ASN A 513 -10.58 -18.06 -7.28
CA ASN A 513 -10.88 -19.44 -6.93
C ASN A 513 -9.90 -20.03 -5.91
N THR A 514 -9.96 -19.58 -4.65
CA THR A 514 -9.20 -20.23 -3.59
C THR A 514 -9.92 -21.52 -3.17
N ARG A 515 -9.27 -22.68 -3.32
CA ARG A 515 -9.78 -24.01 -2.88
C ARG A 515 -11.17 -24.41 -3.42
N GLY A 516 -11.59 -23.85 -4.56
CA GLY A 516 -12.89 -24.19 -5.18
C GLY A 516 -14.07 -23.33 -4.71
N HIS A 517 -13.87 -22.40 -3.78
CA HIS A 517 -14.94 -21.58 -3.21
C HIS A 517 -15.40 -20.46 -4.14
N GLY A 518 -14.54 -20.01 -5.07
CA GLY A 518 -14.94 -19.05 -6.11
C GLY A 518 -16.15 -19.52 -6.91
N PHE A 519 -16.26 -20.83 -7.16
CA PHE A 519 -17.40 -21.42 -7.87
C PHE A 519 -18.74 -21.24 -7.12
N GLU A 520 -18.73 -21.05 -5.80
CA GLU A 520 -19.95 -20.80 -5.02
C GLU A 520 -20.45 -19.36 -5.20
N GLY A 521 -19.57 -18.37 -5.36
CA GLY A 521 -19.97 -16.96 -5.43
C GLY A 521 -19.97 -16.31 -6.81
N VAL A 522 -19.29 -16.88 -7.81
CA VAL A 522 -19.24 -16.27 -9.16
C VAL A 522 -20.62 -16.06 -9.77
N GLY A 523 -21.56 -16.95 -9.49
CA GLY A 523 -22.95 -16.83 -9.95
C GLY A 523 -23.67 -15.60 -9.41
N LEU A 524 -23.31 -15.11 -8.20
CA LEU A 524 -23.95 -13.94 -7.60
C LEU A 524 -23.65 -12.67 -8.40
N PHE A 525 -22.40 -12.51 -8.84
CA PHE A 525 -21.99 -11.37 -9.66
C PHE A 525 -22.65 -11.43 -11.04
N HIS A 526 -22.65 -12.60 -11.68
CA HIS A 526 -23.29 -12.80 -12.97
C HIS A 526 -24.80 -12.49 -12.93
N ASP A 527 -25.50 -13.05 -11.94
CA ASP A 527 -26.95 -12.85 -11.77
C ASP A 527 -27.26 -11.36 -11.46
N ALA A 528 -26.29 -10.58 -10.96
CA ALA A 528 -26.38 -9.13 -10.76
C ALA A 528 -26.06 -8.29 -12.02
N GLY A 529 -25.77 -8.93 -13.16
CA GLY A 529 -25.45 -8.27 -14.43
C GLY A 529 -24.00 -7.79 -14.54
N ILE A 530 -23.10 -8.29 -13.70
CA ILE A 530 -21.68 -7.94 -13.67
C ILE A 530 -20.91 -8.97 -14.50
N TYR A 531 -19.99 -8.49 -15.36
CA TYR A 531 -19.12 -9.36 -16.13
C TYR A 531 -18.16 -10.13 -15.21
N THR A 532 -18.14 -11.46 -15.31
CA THR A 532 -17.36 -12.32 -14.41
C THR A 532 -16.13 -12.90 -15.11
N LEU A 533 -14.95 -12.39 -14.73
CA LEU A 533 -13.67 -13.04 -15.03
C LEU A 533 -13.32 -13.97 -13.86
N PHE A 534 -13.28 -15.26 -14.08
CA PHE A 534 -13.01 -16.24 -13.03
C PHE A 534 -11.54 -16.65 -13.05
N CYS A 535 -10.77 -16.26 -12.03
CA CYS A 535 -9.38 -16.65 -11.88
C CYS A 535 -9.30 -18.07 -11.30
N LEU A 536 -9.02 -19.05 -12.17
CA LEU A 536 -8.87 -20.44 -11.80
C LEU A 536 -7.45 -20.68 -11.26
N ASP A 537 -7.33 -20.67 -9.94
CA ASP A 537 -6.07 -21.01 -9.26
C ASP A 537 -5.71 -22.49 -9.38
N ASN A 538 -4.48 -22.83 -9.01
CA ASN A 538 -3.99 -24.20 -8.95
C ASN A 538 -4.87 -25.06 -8.03
N VAL A 539 -5.25 -26.26 -8.49
CA VAL A 539 -5.94 -27.24 -7.66
C VAL A 539 -5.05 -27.80 -6.55
N LEU A 540 -3.72 -27.73 -6.72
CA LEU A 540 -2.74 -28.14 -5.74
C LEU A 540 -2.59 -27.10 -4.63
N SER A 541 -2.20 -27.53 -3.44
CA SER A 541 -2.13 -26.65 -2.26
C SER A 541 -0.87 -26.89 -1.43
N GLY A 542 -0.60 -25.99 -0.48
CA GLY A 542 0.56 -26.11 0.40
C GLY A 542 1.88 -26.02 -0.37
N LYS A 543 2.78 -26.98 -0.13
CA LYS A 543 4.10 -27.01 -0.79
C LYS A 543 4.03 -27.33 -2.29
N GLU A 544 2.91 -27.91 -2.74
CA GLU A 544 2.70 -28.34 -4.13
C GLU A 544 2.10 -27.24 -5.02
N ALA A 545 1.60 -26.14 -4.43
CA ALA A 545 0.89 -25.08 -5.14
C ALA A 545 1.70 -24.39 -6.26
N PHE A 546 3.02 -24.53 -6.25
CA PHE A 546 3.93 -23.94 -7.25
C PHE A 546 4.30 -24.90 -8.40
N PHE A 547 3.68 -26.08 -8.47
CA PHE A 547 3.93 -27.12 -9.47
C PHE A 547 2.66 -27.44 -10.25
N LEU A 548 2.80 -28.19 -11.34
CA LEU A 548 1.68 -28.69 -12.13
C LEU A 548 1.70 -30.23 -12.14
N PRO A 549 0.53 -30.89 -12.17
CA PRO A 549 0.48 -32.34 -12.22
C PRO A 549 0.91 -32.85 -13.60
N LYS A 550 1.63 -33.98 -13.65
CA LYS A 550 1.89 -34.67 -14.92
C LYS A 550 0.66 -35.38 -15.48
N ASP A 551 -0.27 -35.78 -14.60
CA ASP A 551 -1.56 -36.38 -14.93
C ASP A 551 -2.71 -35.45 -14.53
N TYR A 552 -3.44 -34.95 -15.53
CA TYR A 552 -4.55 -34.01 -15.35
C TYR A 552 -5.89 -34.69 -15.02
N SER A 553 -5.95 -36.01 -14.84
CA SER A 553 -7.21 -36.73 -14.58
C SER A 553 -7.98 -36.18 -13.36
N ALA A 554 -7.26 -35.90 -12.26
CA ALA A 554 -7.85 -35.31 -11.06
C ALA A 554 -8.33 -33.87 -11.30
N TRP A 555 -7.53 -33.06 -12.02
CA TRP A 555 -7.88 -31.69 -12.40
C TRP A 555 -9.14 -31.65 -13.28
N LYS A 556 -9.20 -32.48 -14.32
CA LYS A 556 -10.38 -32.61 -15.20
C LYS A 556 -11.62 -33.03 -14.43
N LYS A 557 -11.51 -34.02 -13.53
CA LYS A 557 -12.63 -34.46 -12.68
C LYS A 557 -13.12 -33.33 -11.78
N PHE A 558 -12.20 -32.58 -11.17
CA PHE A 558 -12.54 -31.42 -10.34
C PHE A 558 -13.30 -30.36 -11.14
N LEU A 559 -12.81 -30.00 -12.34
CA LEU A 559 -13.49 -29.03 -13.20
C LEU A 559 -14.86 -29.51 -13.68
N LEU A 560 -15.00 -30.78 -14.07
CA LEU A 560 -16.31 -31.36 -14.43
C LEU A 560 -17.32 -31.23 -13.28
N GLU A 561 -16.89 -31.47 -12.04
CA GLU A 561 -17.76 -31.35 -10.86
C GLU A 561 -18.10 -29.89 -10.54
N LYS A 562 -17.11 -28.98 -10.57
CA LYS A 562 -17.26 -27.60 -10.07
C LYS A 562 -17.72 -26.63 -11.15
N ALA A 563 -17.03 -26.58 -12.29
CA ALA A 563 -17.38 -25.66 -13.37
C ALA A 563 -18.75 -26.01 -13.99
N GLY A 564 -19.14 -27.29 -13.96
CA GLY A 564 -20.48 -27.71 -14.36
C GLY A 564 -21.61 -27.02 -13.60
N LYS A 565 -21.39 -26.63 -12.34
CA LYS A 565 -22.40 -25.95 -11.49
C LYS A 565 -22.59 -24.48 -11.85
N VAL A 566 -21.64 -23.87 -12.57
CA VAL A 566 -21.65 -22.45 -12.95
C VAL A 566 -21.69 -22.24 -14.46
N LYS A 567 -22.08 -23.28 -15.21
CA LYS A 567 -22.25 -23.21 -16.67
C LYS A 567 -23.08 -21.99 -17.08
N GLY A 568 -22.59 -21.21 -18.03
CA GLY A 568 -23.24 -19.97 -18.49
C GLY A 568 -23.16 -18.78 -17.53
N LYS A 569 -22.59 -18.94 -16.32
CA LYS A 569 -22.45 -17.87 -15.32
C LYS A 569 -21.04 -17.27 -15.22
N VAL A 570 -20.09 -17.83 -15.96
CA VAL A 570 -18.72 -17.33 -16.05
C VAL A 570 -18.52 -16.80 -17.45
N ASP A 571 -18.25 -15.49 -17.57
CA ASP A 571 -18.05 -14.90 -18.88
C ASP A 571 -16.66 -15.20 -19.48
N ALA A 572 -15.64 -15.38 -18.65
CA ALA A 572 -14.32 -15.87 -19.04
C ALA A 572 -13.59 -16.56 -17.87
N TYR A 573 -12.85 -17.63 -18.17
CA TYR A 573 -11.99 -18.33 -17.23
C TYR A 573 -10.53 -17.93 -17.47
N GLU A 574 -9.89 -17.30 -16.50
CA GLU A 574 -8.46 -17.04 -16.51
C GLU A 574 -7.69 -18.23 -15.92
N ILE A 575 -6.75 -18.79 -16.67
CA ILE A 575 -6.02 -20.00 -16.29
C ILE A 575 -4.74 -19.62 -15.54
N LEU A 576 -4.72 -19.95 -14.25
CA LEU A 576 -3.63 -19.71 -13.29
C LEU A 576 -3.33 -18.21 -13.06
N ASN A 577 -3.00 -17.86 -11.83
CA ASN A 577 -2.56 -16.51 -11.48
C ASN A 577 -1.03 -16.47 -11.37
N GLU A 578 -0.39 -15.65 -12.20
CA GLU A 578 1.05 -15.37 -12.13
C GLU A 578 1.97 -16.61 -12.15
N PRO A 579 1.77 -17.61 -13.03
CA PRO A 579 2.54 -18.85 -12.98
C PRO A 579 4.04 -18.65 -13.31
N ASN A 580 4.40 -17.53 -13.94
CA ASN A 580 5.78 -17.19 -14.29
C ASN A 580 6.72 -17.02 -13.09
N ILE A 581 6.20 -16.80 -11.88
CA ILE A 581 7.00 -16.63 -10.65
C ILE A 581 6.96 -17.84 -9.71
N TRP A 582 6.39 -18.96 -10.13
CA TRP A 582 6.23 -20.16 -9.30
C TRP A 582 7.51 -21.00 -9.25
N SER A 583 8.18 -21.15 -10.39
CA SER A 583 9.38 -21.97 -10.50
C SER A 583 10.49 -21.50 -9.55
N GLY A 584 11.08 -22.43 -8.79
CA GLY A 584 12.17 -22.15 -7.86
C GLY A 584 11.75 -21.64 -6.47
N ARG A 585 10.44 -21.47 -6.20
CA ARG A 585 9.95 -21.07 -4.86
C ARG A 585 10.13 -22.15 -3.80
N SER A 586 10.08 -23.42 -4.19
CA SER A 586 10.32 -24.57 -3.32
C SER A 586 10.96 -25.73 -4.10
N ALA A 587 11.56 -26.67 -3.37
CA ALA A 587 11.96 -27.94 -3.97
C ALA A 587 10.71 -28.75 -4.32
N ASN A 588 10.73 -29.45 -5.46
CA ASN A 588 9.62 -30.31 -5.87
C ASN A 588 9.45 -31.45 -4.83
N PRO A 589 8.30 -31.49 -4.12
CA PRO A 589 8.10 -32.49 -3.08
C PRO A 589 7.81 -33.90 -3.64
N ASP A 590 7.37 -34.00 -4.91
CA ASP A 590 7.06 -35.26 -5.58
C ASP A 590 7.40 -35.17 -7.09
N PRO A 591 8.67 -35.38 -7.46
CA PRO A 591 9.11 -35.33 -8.86
C PRO A 591 8.52 -36.41 -9.76
N GLU A 592 7.92 -37.47 -9.21
CA GLU A 592 7.28 -38.51 -10.02
C GLU A 592 5.93 -38.02 -10.55
N ARG A 593 5.16 -37.32 -9.71
CA ARG A 593 3.80 -36.86 -10.04
C ARG A 593 3.70 -35.41 -10.50
N LEU A 594 4.67 -34.58 -10.11
CA LEU A 594 4.65 -33.14 -10.35
C LEU A 594 5.77 -32.71 -11.29
N GLU A 595 5.47 -31.76 -12.17
CA GLU A 595 6.45 -31.07 -13.01
C GLU A 595 6.62 -29.60 -12.58
N VAL A 596 7.79 -29.04 -12.85
CA VAL A 596 8.05 -27.62 -12.60
C VAL A 596 7.18 -26.75 -13.50
N THR A 597 6.82 -25.57 -13.00
CA THR A 597 6.02 -24.60 -13.74
C THR A 597 6.91 -23.83 -14.72
N ASP A 598 6.94 -24.28 -15.98
CA ASP A 598 7.66 -23.67 -17.10
C ASP A 598 6.71 -23.44 -18.28
N ILE A 599 7.21 -22.87 -19.39
CA ILE A 599 6.34 -22.55 -20.54
C ILE A 599 5.64 -23.81 -21.10
N ASP A 600 6.30 -24.96 -21.10
CA ASP A 600 5.74 -26.18 -21.68
C ASP A 600 4.67 -26.81 -20.77
N SER A 601 4.90 -26.86 -19.46
CA SER A 601 3.90 -27.37 -18.51
C SER A 601 2.68 -26.45 -18.40
N ILE A 602 2.88 -25.12 -18.50
CA ILE A 602 1.78 -24.14 -18.51
C ILE A 602 0.99 -24.22 -19.81
N ALA A 603 1.65 -24.40 -20.96
CA ALA A 603 0.96 -24.61 -22.23
C ALA A 603 0.08 -25.86 -22.16
N ARG A 604 0.60 -26.96 -21.60
CA ARG A 604 -0.18 -28.19 -21.36
C ARG A 604 -1.38 -27.90 -20.45
N CYS A 605 -1.17 -27.25 -19.31
CA CYS A 605 -2.25 -26.87 -18.39
C CYS A 605 -3.36 -26.06 -19.07
N THR A 606 -2.96 -25.08 -19.89
CA THR A 606 -3.86 -24.21 -20.65
C THR A 606 -4.75 -25.02 -21.59
N LEU A 607 -4.14 -25.93 -22.37
CA LEU A 607 -4.86 -26.77 -23.33
C LEU A 607 -5.81 -27.76 -22.63
N GLU A 608 -5.31 -28.48 -21.62
CA GLU A 608 -6.08 -29.48 -20.87
C GLU A 608 -7.28 -28.84 -20.15
N THR A 609 -7.10 -27.62 -19.62
CA THR A 609 -8.14 -26.86 -18.94
C THR A 609 -9.15 -26.28 -19.93
N ALA A 610 -8.69 -25.69 -21.04
CA ALA A 610 -9.58 -25.16 -22.08
C ALA A 610 -10.46 -26.26 -22.70
N GLU A 611 -9.88 -27.44 -22.97
CA GLU A 611 -10.62 -28.59 -23.50
C GLU A 611 -11.78 -29.00 -22.58
N VAL A 612 -11.51 -29.19 -21.28
CA VAL A 612 -12.54 -29.63 -20.34
C VAL A 612 -13.60 -28.55 -20.09
N LEU A 613 -13.21 -27.28 -20.00
CA LEU A 613 -14.16 -26.17 -19.83
C LEU A 613 -15.08 -26.04 -21.04
N ARG A 614 -14.55 -26.12 -22.27
CA ARG A 614 -15.36 -26.06 -23.50
C ARG A 614 -16.23 -27.30 -23.70
N LYS A 615 -15.85 -28.46 -23.14
CA LYS A 615 -16.71 -29.64 -23.09
C LYS A 615 -17.93 -29.43 -22.18
N ILE A 616 -17.76 -28.71 -21.07
CA ILE A 616 -18.84 -28.38 -20.13
C ILE A 616 -19.74 -27.29 -20.72
N ASP A 617 -19.12 -26.23 -21.22
CA ASP A 617 -19.75 -25.05 -21.79
C ASP A 617 -19.05 -24.67 -23.11
N PRO A 618 -19.63 -25.03 -24.28
CA PRO A 618 -19.03 -24.74 -25.58
C PRO A 618 -18.75 -23.26 -25.85
N ASN A 619 -19.38 -22.35 -25.10
CA ASN A 619 -19.18 -20.90 -25.22
C ASN A 619 -18.17 -20.34 -24.20
N ALA A 620 -17.54 -21.20 -23.39
CA ALA A 620 -16.56 -20.78 -22.39
C ALA A 620 -15.39 -20.06 -23.07
N LYS A 621 -15.18 -18.81 -22.65
CA LYS A 621 -14.00 -18.02 -23.05
C LYS A 621 -12.85 -18.30 -22.11
N ILE A 622 -11.65 -18.36 -22.67
CA ILE A 622 -10.42 -18.65 -21.94
C ILE A 622 -9.52 -17.43 -21.97
N ALA A 623 -9.07 -16.98 -20.80
CA ALA A 623 -8.13 -15.89 -20.62
C ALA A 623 -6.78 -16.41 -20.10
N GLY A 624 -5.71 -15.73 -20.51
CA GLY A 624 -4.34 -16.00 -20.11
C GLY A 624 -3.37 -15.53 -21.20
N ALA A 625 -2.07 -15.65 -21.05
CA ALA A 625 -1.35 -16.05 -19.85
C ALA A 625 -1.33 -14.87 -18.86
N ASP A 626 -1.62 -15.07 -17.58
CA ASP A 626 -1.66 -14.00 -16.58
C ASP A 626 -0.31 -13.89 -15.82
N PRO A 627 0.75 -13.24 -16.32
CA PRO A 627 2.03 -13.14 -15.61
C PRO A 627 2.01 -12.10 -14.49
N CYS A 628 2.89 -12.31 -13.50
CA CYS A 628 3.30 -11.24 -12.60
C CYS A 628 4.11 -10.21 -13.38
N GLY A 629 3.62 -8.97 -13.43
CA GLY A 629 4.19 -7.90 -14.22
C GLY A 629 3.91 -8.06 -15.72
N THR A 630 4.17 -7.01 -16.49
CA THR A 630 4.15 -7.08 -17.96
C THR A 630 5.41 -7.80 -18.46
N ASN A 631 5.31 -9.09 -18.81
CA ASN A 631 6.38 -9.87 -19.42
C ASN A 631 6.01 -10.35 -20.83
N VAL A 632 6.17 -9.45 -21.81
CA VAL A 632 5.82 -9.70 -23.22
C VAL A 632 6.52 -10.94 -23.76
N SER A 633 7.83 -11.09 -23.54
CA SER A 633 8.60 -12.24 -24.05
C SER A 633 8.11 -13.59 -23.53
N TRP A 634 7.62 -13.61 -22.28
CA TRP A 634 7.08 -14.81 -21.67
C TRP A 634 5.69 -15.14 -22.23
N ILE A 635 4.84 -14.12 -22.39
CA ILE A 635 3.53 -14.25 -23.05
C ILE A 635 3.69 -14.78 -24.48
N GLU A 636 4.58 -14.18 -25.28
CA GLU A 636 4.89 -14.62 -26.64
C GLU A 636 5.38 -16.06 -26.68
N SER A 637 6.26 -16.44 -25.75
CA SER A 637 6.78 -17.81 -25.65
C SER A 637 5.68 -18.83 -25.38
N LEU A 638 4.69 -18.49 -24.55
CA LEU A 638 3.55 -19.37 -24.28
C LEU A 638 2.59 -19.46 -25.45
N ILE A 639 2.19 -18.31 -26.02
CA ILE A 639 1.24 -18.26 -27.16
C ILE A 639 1.81 -18.98 -28.38
N SER A 640 3.13 -18.96 -28.56
CA SER A 640 3.83 -19.66 -29.64
C SER A 640 3.82 -21.19 -29.51
N LYS A 641 3.42 -21.74 -28.36
CA LYS A 641 3.30 -23.20 -28.20
C LYS A 641 2.11 -23.72 -29.01
N PRO A 642 2.26 -24.89 -29.68
CA PRO A 642 1.21 -25.44 -30.54
C PRO A 642 -0.15 -25.52 -29.83
N GLY A 643 -1.19 -24.95 -30.46
CA GLY A 643 -2.56 -24.98 -29.98
C GLY A 643 -2.92 -23.91 -28.94
N VAL A 644 -1.96 -23.29 -28.24
CA VAL A 644 -2.25 -22.34 -27.16
C VAL A 644 -2.95 -21.09 -27.68
N ALA A 645 -2.43 -20.47 -28.75
CA ALA A 645 -3.05 -19.30 -29.36
C ALA A 645 -4.52 -19.53 -29.77
N ALA A 646 -4.87 -20.74 -30.23
CA ALA A 646 -6.23 -21.11 -30.60
C ALA A 646 -7.12 -21.47 -29.39
N ALA A 647 -6.51 -21.80 -28.26
CA ALA A 647 -7.22 -22.07 -27.02
C ALA A 647 -7.60 -20.79 -26.27
N LEU A 648 -6.83 -19.72 -26.40
CA LEU A 648 -7.06 -18.44 -25.71
C LEU A 648 -7.99 -17.50 -26.50
N ASP A 649 -8.95 -16.90 -25.80
CA ASP A 649 -9.86 -15.87 -26.32
C ASP A 649 -9.44 -14.46 -25.87
N ILE A 650 -8.75 -14.35 -24.74
CA ILE A 650 -8.36 -13.09 -24.09
C ILE A 650 -6.91 -13.22 -23.59
N ILE A 651 -6.10 -12.18 -23.82
CA ILE A 651 -4.81 -12.01 -23.14
C ILE A 651 -5.03 -11.18 -21.88
N SER A 652 -4.60 -11.70 -20.73
CA SER A 652 -4.57 -10.99 -19.46
C SER A 652 -3.13 -10.74 -19.01
N GLU A 653 -2.93 -9.74 -18.15
CA GLU A 653 -1.64 -9.46 -17.52
C GLU A 653 -1.85 -8.64 -16.26
N HIS A 654 -0.87 -8.66 -15.37
CA HIS A 654 -0.80 -7.74 -14.24
C HIS A 654 0.25 -6.65 -14.46
N PRO A 655 -0.10 -5.54 -15.13
CA PRO A 655 0.83 -4.47 -15.45
C PRO A 655 1.04 -3.58 -14.22
N TYR A 656 1.54 -4.14 -13.12
CA TYR A 656 1.92 -3.39 -11.93
C TYR A 656 2.97 -2.35 -12.32
N ARG A 657 2.53 -1.11 -12.44
CA ARG A 657 3.41 0.05 -12.61
C ARG A 657 3.70 0.57 -11.22
N GLN A 658 4.92 1.05 -10.98
CA GLN A 658 5.13 1.88 -9.81
C GLN A 658 4.18 3.08 -9.93
N LEU A 659 3.47 3.39 -8.84
CA LEU A 659 2.61 4.57 -8.78
C LEU A 659 3.44 5.80 -9.17
N PRO A 660 2.89 6.75 -9.96
CA PRO A 660 3.59 7.96 -10.40
C PRO A 660 4.29 8.70 -9.26
#